data_AF-A0A7C4EGX7-F1
#
_entry.id   AF-A0A7C4EGX7-F1
#
_cell.length_a   1.000
_cell.length_b   1.000
_cell.length_c   1.000
_cell.angle_alpha   90.00
_cell.angle_beta   90.00
_cell.angle_gamma   90.00
#
_symmetry.space_group_name_H-M   'P 1'
#
loop_
_entity.id
_entity.type
_entity.pdbx_description
1 polymer ?
#
loop_
_entity_poly.entity_id
_entity_poly.type
_entity_poly.pdbx_seq_one_letter_code
_entity_poly.pdbx_strand_id
1 'polypeptide(L)'
;MAVVGKSLPHQIAQRLVLVISLPVATVDRQPLGLGPHRSHLRVQRFLRSAGRGTPVPQDHCHQPGGQAQQHDGRHPGDPTNGPVAGGGLLARRGRWLHRCRIIRRGKRRQQVGRPASATQDRLPVVLCGRVQFLAADSASRRFGPERFLLWLGHFSGAICACGLSLLPLLGLLYPRMAANPYDSVPYTNRTHSVTHPDRLATTAVLFGLSPPDVQTSRVLELGCAGGANLLAITDGLPNARFIGIDYSATQIELARKQAAQTGFANVQFHQMDLLEVGPSLGTFDYIICHGVWSWVDEQRRRAIFRICRECLSENGVAYVSFNAFPGWHIRRILREVMLYHAGESAEPHVRLARGREVLGFLAESLAQEKSPVSALLRSDAASLLQADDDYLLHEHLEAENHPVWFHEFAAQAAEAGLQYLSDCQLHTVTLARFTPPVQEWLRRLGPDVIRREQYMDLLITRAFRQTLLCRKEVQLTRPIDPRRVAGLYVSGRLEPRDDGRFEGTVGWIRVDSPLVRAAFMILREIWPQRLAFPDLLARAQARLTPSDSREDDPAAALMNSIAQAHVGVGVELFTCPPVYVSTVSDRPVAGPFARVQAREGRIVTNNCHMRVKLSPAEQRLVPLLDGTRDHAALMAESGLDRKQLHDSLTFLAQTAMLIG
;
A
#
# COMPACT_ATOMS: atom_id res chain seq x y z
N MET A 1 52.37 11.36 39.58
CA MET A 1 53.10 12.62 39.86
C MET A 1 54.14 12.83 38.78
N ALA A 2 54.23 14.06 38.24
CA ALA A 2 55.30 14.71 37.46
C ALA A 2 55.85 13.99 36.20
N VAL A 3 55.55 14.40 34.95
CA VAL A 3 55.94 15.61 34.17
C VAL A 3 57.33 15.53 33.51
N VAL A 4 57.31 15.36 32.16
CA VAL A 4 58.11 15.98 31.06
C VAL A 4 59.64 16.08 31.23
N GLY A 5 60.53 15.73 30.31
CA GLY A 5 60.52 15.38 28.88
C GLY A 5 61.87 15.82 28.26
N LYS A 6 62.39 15.12 27.24
CA LYS A 6 63.35 15.65 26.23
C LYS A 6 63.54 14.66 25.05
N SER A 7 63.50 15.25 23.85
CA SER A 7 63.76 14.84 22.45
C SER A 7 65.15 14.18 22.19
N LEU A 8 65.54 13.46 21.12
CA LEU A 8 65.15 13.29 19.68
C LEU A 8 65.88 11.99 19.09
N PRO A 9 66.05 11.72 17.76
CA PRO A 9 65.37 10.72 16.89
C PRO A 9 66.21 9.54 16.30
N HIS A 10 65.57 8.49 15.73
CA HIS A 10 65.66 8.02 14.30
C HIS A 10 65.09 6.59 14.03
N GLN A 11 64.21 6.52 13.02
CA GLN A 11 64.00 5.52 11.94
C GLN A 11 63.64 4.01 12.15
N ILE A 12 62.49 3.68 11.51
CA ILE A 12 62.11 2.50 10.69
C ILE A 12 61.75 1.16 11.37
N ALA A 13 60.47 0.77 11.27
CA ALA A 13 60.04 -0.64 11.15
C ALA A 13 58.65 -0.76 10.46
N GLN A 14 58.49 -1.84 9.71
CA GLN A 14 57.53 -2.13 8.64
C GLN A 14 56.14 -2.59 9.12
N ARG A 15 55.12 -2.40 8.26
CA ARG A 15 53.74 -2.92 8.37
C ARG A 15 53.61 -4.28 7.66
N LEU A 16 52.92 -5.23 8.28
CA LEU A 16 52.48 -6.50 7.69
C LEU A 16 50.97 -6.43 7.37
N VAL A 17 50.60 -6.82 6.15
CA VAL A 17 49.24 -7.11 5.70
C VAL A 17 49.18 -8.61 5.42
N LEU A 18 48.17 -9.31 5.96
CA LEU A 18 47.99 -10.75 5.76
C LEU A 18 46.84 -11.01 4.77
N VAL A 19 47.15 -11.78 3.74
CA VAL A 19 46.25 -12.33 2.70
C VAL A 19 45.94 -13.78 3.08
N ILE A 20 44.69 -14.24 2.91
CA ILE A 20 44.33 -15.66 3.02
C ILE A 20 43.78 -16.15 1.68
N SER A 21 44.42 -17.21 1.17
CA SER A 21 44.16 -17.91 -0.09
C SER A 21 43.22 -19.13 0.09
N LEU A 22 42.43 -19.45 -0.93
CA LEU A 22 41.66 -20.70 -1.06
C LEU A 22 42.42 -21.72 -1.95
N PRO A 23 42.26 -23.05 -1.74
CA PRO A 23 42.99 -24.06 -2.50
C PRO A 23 42.23 -24.54 -3.75
N VAL A 24 42.98 -24.84 -4.81
CA VAL A 24 42.56 -25.56 -6.03
C VAL A 24 43.21 -26.94 -6.01
N ALA A 25 42.43 -28.00 -6.29
CA ALA A 25 42.93 -29.35 -6.52
C ALA A 25 42.98 -29.68 -8.02
N THR A 26 44.08 -30.29 -8.45
CA THR A 26 44.37 -30.79 -9.81
C THR A 26 44.39 -32.31 -9.83
N VAL A 27 43.82 -32.95 -10.86
CA VAL A 27 44.16 -34.33 -11.29
C VAL A 27 44.16 -34.43 -12.83
N ASP A 28 45.06 -35.27 -13.33
CA ASP A 28 45.68 -35.45 -14.66
C ASP A 28 44.87 -36.12 -15.81
N ARG A 29 45.26 -35.75 -17.05
CA ARG A 29 45.54 -36.47 -18.33
C ARG A 29 44.55 -37.48 -19.01
N GLN A 30 43.98 -37.03 -20.16
CA GLN A 30 43.97 -37.54 -21.59
C GLN A 30 43.71 -39.03 -21.99
N PRO A 31 43.39 -39.37 -23.28
CA PRO A 31 42.58 -38.72 -24.34
C PRO A 31 41.71 -39.71 -25.22
N LEU A 32 40.90 -39.19 -26.18
CA LEU A 32 40.55 -39.72 -27.55
C LEU A 32 39.30 -38.95 -28.08
N GLY A 33 39.40 -38.05 -29.08
CA GLY A 33 39.11 -38.26 -30.53
C GLY A 33 37.60 -38.14 -30.85
N LEU A 34 37.02 -37.33 -31.74
CA LEU A 34 37.39 -36.66 -33.01
C LEU A 34 36.39 -35.48 -33.23
N GLY A 35 36.81 -34.38 -33.87
CA GLY A 35 36.01 -33.16 -34.14
C GLY A 35 35.15 -33.22 -35.42
N PRO A 36 35.00 -32.12 -36.19
CA PRO A 36 34.92 -30.70 -35.82
C PRO A 36 33.80 -29.94 -36.60
N HIS A 37 33.48 -28.70 -36.20
CA HIS A 37 33.24 -27.62 -37.17
C HIS A 37 33.66 -26.25 -36.60
N ARG A 38 34.66 -25.66 -37.27
CA ARG A 38 35.20 -24.29 -37.14
C ARG A 38 34.16 -23.30 -37.71
N SER A 39 34.16 -21.98 -37.49
CA SER A 39 35.25 -20.98 -37.53
C SER A 39 34.61 -19.63 -37.11
N HIS A 40 35.12 -18.83 -36.16
CA HIS A 40 36.27 -17.89 -36.18
C HIS A 40 35.82 -16.42 -35.96
N LEU A 41 36.29 -15.89 -34.82
CA LEU A 41 36.42 -14.49 -34.44
C LEU A 41 37.22 -13.64 -35.45
N ARG A 42 37.02 -12.32 -35.41
CA ARG A 42 38.12 -11.35 -35.17
C ARG A 42 37.62 -9.97 -34.70
N VAL A 43 38.26 -9.51 -33.63
CA VAL A 43 38.20 -8.15 -33.06
C VAL A 43 39.48 -7.42 -33.48
N GLN A 44 39.40 -6.13 -33.84
CA GLN A 44 40.55 -5.22 -33.89
C GLN A 44 40.22 -3.86 -33.26
N ARG A 45 41.16 -3.38 -32.44
CA ARG A 45 41.29 -2.01 -31.88
C ARG A 45 42.16 -1.17 -32.81
N PHE A 46 41.91 0.14 -32.92
CA PHE A 46 42.98 1.15 -33.07
C PHE A 46 42.53 2.55 -32.60
N LEU A 47 43.50 3.37 -32.17
CA LEU A 47 43.42 4.68 -31.51
C LEU A 47 43.93 5.82 -32.43
N ARG A 48 43.39 7.06 -32.27
CA ARG A 48 43.95 8.42 -32.55
C ARG A 48 44.18 8.77 -34.05
N SER A 49 44.05 9.99 -34.59
CA SER A 49 44.12 11.38 -34.09
C SER A 49 43.58 12.39 -35.14
N ALA A 50 43.13 13.55 -34.65
CA ALA A 50 43.22 14.94 -35.17
C ALA A 50 42.87 15.35 -36.64
N GLY A 51 41.99 16.35 -36.77
CA GLY A 51 42.38 17.66 -37.34
C GLY A 51 41.70 18.18 -38.61
N ARG A 52 40.82 19.20 -38.42
CA ARG A 52 40.56 20.42 -39.22
C ARG A 52 40.02 20.34 -40.67
N GLY A 53 39.01 21.17 -40.96
CA GLY A 53 38.85 21.85 -42.26
C GLY A 53 37.44 21.85 -42.87
N THR A 54 36.70 22.95 -42.70
CA THR A 54 35.51 23.42 -43.46
C THR A 54 35.88 23.77 -44.94
N PRO A 55 34.97 24.17 -45.88
CA PRO A 55 33.58 24.67 -45.75
C PRO A 55 32.54 24.21 -46.83
N VAL A 56 31.34 24.82 -46.70
CA VAL A 56 30.05 24.78 -47.44
C VAL A 56 30.14 25.28 -48.91
N PRO A 57 29.11 25.04 -49.77
CA PRO A 57 28.07 26.07 -50.08
C PRO A 57 26.63 25.47 -50.15
N GLN A 58 25.61 26.07 -49.54
CA GLN A 58 24.69 27.15 -49.99
C GLN A 58 23.80 26.81 -51.18
N ASP A 59 22.47 26.84 -50.95
CA ASP A 59 21.49 27.36 -51.92
C ASP A 59 20.24 27.95 -51.21
N HIS A 60 19.80 29.09 -51.75
CA HIS A 60 18.77 30.04 -51.30
C HIS A 60 17.34 29.64 -51.74
N CYS A 61 16.26 30.03 -51.07
CA CYS A 61 15.39 31.22 -51.28
C CYS A 61 13.99 30.84 -50.71
N HIS A 62 13.04 31.66 -50.24
CA HIS A 62 12.75 33.09 -50.24
C HIS A 62 11.70 33.37 -49.13
N GLN A 63 11.81 34.50 -48.43
CA GLN A 63 10.66 35.24 -47.83
C GLN A 63 10.18 36.33 -48.82
N PRO A 64 9.00 36.95 -48.59
CA PRO A 64 8.97 38.30 -47.95
C PRO A 64 7.76 38.45 -46.98
N GLY A 65 7.63 39.43 -46.08
CA GLY A 65 8.44 40.59 -45.65
C GLY A 65 7.60 41.59 -44.82
N GLY A 66 8.28 42.41 -43.99
CA GLY A 66 7.88 43.75 -43.47
C GLY A 66 7.00 43.81 -42.20
N GLN A 67 7.11 44.75 -41.26
CA GLN A 67 7.98 45.93 -40.97
C GLN A 67 7.91 46.18 -39.44
N ALA A 68 9.01 46.33 -38.68
CA ALA A 68 9.78 47.54 -38.33
C ALA A 68 9.00 48.73 -37.72
N GLN A 69 9.25 49.03 -36.43
CA GLN A 69 9.46 50.41 -35.94
C GLN A 69 10.23 50.42 -34.59
N GLN A 70 11.26 51.27 -34.54
CA GLN A 70 12.13 51.64 -33.42
C GLN A 70 11.57 52.87 -32.68
N HIS A 71 11.83 53.03 -31.37
CA HIS A 71 12.73 54.06 -30.81
C HIS A 71 12.69 54.15 -29.27
N ASP A 72 13.90 54.40 -28.71
CA ASP A 72 14.30 55.18 -27.51
C ASP A 72 13.59 54.95 -26.15
N GLY A 73 14.25 54.93 -24.98
CA GLY A 73 15.60 55.28 -24.55
C GLY A 73 15.52 55.77 -23.08
N ARG A 74 16.65 55.62 -22.34
CA ARG A 74 17.01 56.30 -21.06
C ARG A 74 16.65 55.65 -19.70
N HIS A 75 17.69 55.12 -19.05
CA HIS A 75 18.02 55.32 -17.61
C HIS A 75 18.52 56.77 -17.39
N PRO A 76 18.68 57.35 -16.16
CA PRO A 76 19.09 56.70 -14.89
C PRO A 76 18.49 57.29 -13.59
N GLY A 77 18.91 56.78 -12.41
CA GLY A 77 18.92 57.59 -11.18
C GLY A 77 18.60 56.86 -9.87
N ASP A 78 19.65 56.47 -9.14
CA ASP A 78 19.69 56.38 -7.67
C ASP A 78 20.37 57.65 -7.14
N PRO A 79 20.01 58.17 -5.95
CA PRO A 79 21.05 58.26 -4.91
C PRO A 79 20.56 58.05 -3.45
N THR A 80 21.21 57.09 -2.78
CA THR A 80 21.92 57.11 -1.48
C THR A 80 21.70 58.19 -0.39
N ASN A 81 21.87 57.70 0.87
CA ASN A 81 22.22 58.32 2.17
C ASN A 81 21.03 58.58 3.12
N GLY A 82 21.00 58.17 4.39
CA GLY A 82 22.02 57.72 5.34
C GLY A 82 21.43 57.72 6.77
N PRO A 83 22.20 57.44 7.83
CA PRO A 83 21.82 56.52 8.93
C PRO A 83 21.58 57.20 10.29
N VAL A 84 20.85 56.57 11.23
CA VAL A 84 21.06 56.74 12.70
C VAL A 84 20.66 55.48 13.48
N ALA A 85 21.45 55.19 14.51
CA ALA A 85 21.47 54.05 15.40
C ALA A 85 20.44 54.04 16.54
N GLY A 86 20.28 52.86 17.17
CA GLY A 86 20.47 52.73 18.62
C GLY A 86 19.23 52.50 19.51
N GLY A 87 19.27 51.39 20.28
CA GLY A 87 18.75 51.34 21.66
C GLY A 87 17.35 50.76 21.86
N GLY A 88 17.29 49.58 22.51
CA GLY A 88 16.05 48.88 22.84
C GLY A 88 15.33 49.35 24.11
N LEU A 89 14.12 48.82 24.34
CA LEU A 89 13.71 48.14 25.58
C LEU A 89 12.26 47.62 25.50
N LEU A 90 12.07 46.35 25.88
CA LEU A 90 11.04 45.81 26.78
C LEU A 90 9.60 46.37 26.78
N ALA A 91 8.63 45.49 26.46
CA ALA A 91 7.50 45.12 27.35
C ALA A 91 6.61 44.01 26.69
N ARG A 92 6.71 42.76 27.17
CA ARG A 92 5.75 42.08 28.09
C ARG A 92 4.40 41.67 27.48
N ARG A 93 4.23 40.35 27.34
CA ARG A 93 3.07 39.50 27.74
C ARG A 93 3.56 38.05 27.54
N GLY A 94 3.57 37.12 28.48
CA GLY A 94 2.89 36.98 29.76
C GLY A 94 2.48 35.51 29.86
N ARG A 95 3.38 34.65 30.36
CA ARG A 95 3.14 33.22 30.61
C ARG A 95 2.10 33.07 31.72
N TRP A 96 1.10 32.21 31.51
CA TRP A 96 0.32 31.61 32.59
C TRP A 96 0.62 30.11 32.68
N LEU A 97 1.36 29.77 33.72
CA LEU A 97 1.55 28.42 34.25
C LEU A 97 0.33 28.09 35.12
N HIS A 98 -0.34 26.96 34.85
CA HIS A 98 -1.16 26.29 35.87
C HIS A 98 -0.44 25.04 36.37
N ARG A 99 -0.10 25.09 37.66
CA ARG A 99 0.36 23.97 38.50
C ARG A 99 -0.80 23.00 38.74
N CYS A 100 -0.55 21.70 38.59
CA CYS A 100 -1.26 20.67 39.36
C CYS A 100 -0.25 19.92 40.24
N ARG A 101 -0.41 20.12 41.55
CA ARG A 101 0.26 19.42 42.65
C ARG A 101 -0.15 17.95 42.65
N ILE A 102 0.81 17.04 42.60
CA ILE A 102 0.60 15.66 43.05
C ILE A 102 0.70 15.64 44.58
N ILE A 103 -0.43 15.36 45.22
CA ILE A 103 -0.52 15.11 46.66
C ILE A 103 0.00 13.69 46.92
N ARG A 104 1.12 13.59 47.63
CA ARG A 104 1.52 12.38 48.35
C ARG A 104 0.59 12.22 49.55
N ARG A 105 -0.15 11.11 49.62
CA ARG A 105 -0.69 10.58 50.87
C ARG A 105 -0.09 9.21 51.11
N GLY A 106 0.72 9.12 52.16
CA GLY A 106 1.20 7.86 52.71
C GLY A 106 0.08 7.10 53.42
N LYS A 107 0.26 5.79 53.53
CA LYS A 107 -0.33 5.01 54.62
C LYS A 107 0.76 4.16 55.27
N ARG A 108 0.71 4.23 56.61
CA ARG A 108 1.66 3.71 57.60
C ARG A 108 1.62 2.20 57.69
N ARG A 109 2.75 1.64 58.14
CA ARG A 109 2.86 0.33 58.81
C ARG A 109 2.00 0.30 60.08
N GLN A 110 1.38 -0.84 60.35
CA GLN A 110 1.11 -1.33 61.70
C GLN A 110 1.27 -2.85 61.71
N GLN A 111 2.08 -3.33 62.65
CA GLN A 111 2.19 -4.73 63.07
C GLN A 111 1.01 -5.10 63.97
N VAL A 112 0.78 -6.41 64.08
CA VAL A 112 0.45 -7.21 65.29
C VAL A 112 -0.74 -8.15 65.05
N GLY A 113 -0.53 -9.44 65.34
CA GLY A 113 -1.60 -10.35 65.77
C GLY A 113 -1.66 -11.70 65.06
N ARG A 114 -1.09 -12.75 65.67
CA ARG A 114 -1.55 -14.14 65.50
C ARG A 114 -3.00 -14.27 65.99
N PRO A 115 -3.76 -15.25 65.48
CA PRO A 115 -3.98 -16.45 66.29
C PRO A 115 -3.90 -17.77 65.51
N ALA A 116 -3.88 -18.85 66.29
CA ALA A 116 -3.71 -20.25 65.90
C ALA A 116 -5.04 -21.01 65.71
N SER A 117 -4.91 -22.25 65.23
CA SER A 117 -5.90 -23.36 65.14
C SER A 117 -6.91 -23.26 63.97
N ALA A 118 -7.29 -24.32 63.24
CA ALA A 118 -7.21 -25.76 63.47
C ALA A 118 -7.24 -26.59 62.16
N THR A 119 -6.52 -27.72 62.19
CA THR A 119 -6.81 -29.09 61.68
C THR A 119 -7.35 -29.44 60.27
N GLN A 120 -6.69 -30.46 59.68
CA GLN A 120 -7.17 -31.55 58.77
C GLN A 120 -7.52 -31.15 57.32
N ASP A 121 -7.06 -31.78 56.23
CA ASP A 121 -6.62 -33.16 55.97
C ASP A 121 -5.58 -33.26 54.82
N ARG A 122 -4.76 -34.32 54.86
CA ARG A 122 -3.81 -34.74 53.81
C ARG A 122 -4.47 -35.80 52.91
N LEU A 123 -4.26 -35.74 51.58
CA LEU A 123 -4.18 -36.86 50.61
C LEU A 123 -3.67 -36.31 49.23
N PRO A 124 -3.17 -37.13 48.28
CA PRO A 124 -1.79 -37.00 47.79
C PRO A 124 -1.64 -36.46 46.35
N VAL A 125 -0.39 -36.07 46.08
CA VAL A 125 0.15 -35.57 44.81
C VAL A 125 0.11 -36.63 43.71
N VAL A 126 -0.46 -36.27 42.56
CA VAL A 126 -0.39 -37.01 41.28
C VAL A 126 1.04 -36.94 40.73
N LEU A 127 1.85 -37.94 41.07
CA LEU A 127 3.20 -38.18 40.56
C LEU A 127 3.18 -39.48 39.73
N CYS A 128 2.48 -39.47 38.59
CA CYS A 128 2.50 -40.61 37.65
C CYS A 128 2.70 -40.18 36.19
N GLY A 129 2.18 -39.01 35.78
CA GLY A 129 2.30 -38.55 34.38
C GLY A 129 3.70 -38.07 33.96
N ARG A 130 4.52 -37.57 34.89
CA ARG A 130 5.85 -36.99 34.57
C ARG A 130 6.95 -38.04 34.37
N VAL A 131 6.80 -39.23 34.95
CA VAL A 131 7.81 -40.31 34.86
C VAL A 131 7.66 -41.09 33.55
N GLN A 132 6.44 -41.20 33.00
CA GLN A 132 6.20 -41.86 31.72
C GLN A 132 6.66 -41.00 30.52
N PHE A 133 6.53 -39.68 30.60
CA PHE A 133 6.95 -38.76 29.53
C PHE A 133 8.47 -38.72 29.34
N LEU A 134 9.24 -38.74 30.44
CA LEU A 134 10.71 -38.77 30.39
C LEU A 134 11.26 -40.13 29.92
N ALA A 135 10.53 -41.23 30.16
CA ALA A 135 10.91 -42.56 29.68
C ALA A 135 10.69 -42.72 28.16
N ALA A 136 9.63 -42.12 27.60
CA ALA A 136 9.35 -42.15 26.16
C ALA A 136 10.32 -41.25 25.35
N ASP A 137 10.65 -40.06 25.86
CA ASP A 137 11.56 -39.13 25.18
C ASP A 137 13.04 -39.55 25.27
N SER A 138 13.41 -40.37 26.28
CA SER A 138 14.75 -40.97 26.36
C SER A 138 14.90 -42.24 25.51
N ALA A 139 13.81 -42.97 25.25
CA ALA A 139 13.82 -44.15 24.37
C ALA A 139 13.83 -43.77 22.87
N SER A 140 13.11 -42.73 22.47
CA SER A 140 13.08 -42.23 21.08
C SER A 140 14.43 -41.70 20.60
N ARG A 141 15.25 -41.15 21.51
CA ARG A 141 16.61 -40.66 21.21
C ARG A 141 17.66 -41.78 21.13
N ARG A 142 17.35 -43.00 21.60
CA ARG A 142 18.28 -44.14 21.62
C ARG A 142 18.05 -45.16 20.51
N PHE A 143 16.87 -45.23 19.93
CA PHE A 143 16.52 -46.20 18.89
C PHE A 143 15.88 -45.48 17.70
N GLY A 144 16.44 -45.64 16.50
CA GLY A 144 15.89 -45.09 15.27
C GLY A 144 14.43 -45.53 15.01
N PRO A 145 13.72 -44.84 14.09
CA PRO A 145 12.26 -44.90 13.95
C PRO A 145 11.70 -46.31 13.72
N GLU A 146 12.46 -47.20 13.08
CA GLU A 146 12.03 -48.58 12.80
C GLU A 146 12.02 -49.48 14.05
N ARG A 147 12.90 -49.24 15.03
CA ARG A 147 12.96 -50.03 16.27
C ARG A 147 11.94 -49.59 17.33
N PHE A 148 11.50 -48.33 17.27
CA PHE A 148 10.46 -47.80 18.15
C PHE A 148 9.07 -48.39 17.82
N LEU A 149 8.78 -48.65 16.54
CA LEU A 149 7.55 -49.31 16.10
C LEU A 149 7.45 -50.78 16.56
N LEU A 150 8.58 -51.50 16.60
CA LEU A 150 8.64 -52.87 17.13
C LEU A 150 8.45 -52.94 18.66
N TRP A 151 8.90 -51.92 19.39
CA TRP A 151 8.70 -51.79 20.84
C TRP A 151 7.22 -51.52 21.19
N LEU A 152 6.53 -50.69 20.40
CA LEU A 152 5.08 -50.47 20.52
C LEU A 152 4.27 -51.74 20.23
N GLY A 153 4.72 -52.59 19.29
CA GLY A 153 4.09 -53.86 18.98
C GLY A 153 3.99 -54.84 20.16
N HIS A 154 4.98 -54.83 21.06
CA HIS A 154 5.02 -55.72 22.23
C HIS A 154 4.12 -55.26 23.41
N PHE A 155 3.66 -54.01 23.41
CA PHE A 155 2.75 -53.49 24.44
C PHE A 155 1.26 -53.64 24.10
N SER A 156 0.94 -54.13 22.89
CA SER A 156 -0.44 -54.33 22.43
C SER A 156 -1.16 -55.52 23.10
N GLY A 157 -0.44 -56.45 23.72
CA GLY A 157 -1.01 -57.64 24.37
C GLY A 157 -1.64 -57.40 25.75
N ALA A 158 -1.38 -56.27 26.41
CA ALA A 158 -1.79 -56.03 27.80
C ALA A 158 -2.92 -54.99 27.97
N ILE A 159 -3.38 -54.35 26.90
CA ILE A 159 -4.40 -53.27 26.97
C ILE A 159 -5.80 -53.75 26.53
N CYS A 160 -5.92 -54.98 26.02
CA CYS A 160 -7.21 -55.53 25.58
C CYS A 160 -8.15 -56.00 26.73
N ALA A 161 -7.73 -55.89 28.00
CA ALA A 161 -8.54 -56.30 29.16
C ALA A 161 -9.33 -55.16 29.84
N CYS A 162 -9.21 -53.91 29.38
CA CYS A 162 -9.85 -52.75 30.03
C CYS A 162 -10.56 -51.83 29.02
N GLY A 163 -11.57 -52.34 28.31
CA GLY A 163 -12.73 -51.62 27.72
C GLY A 163 -12.66 -50.14 27.31
N LEU A 164 -11.51 -49.58 26.91
CA LEU A 164 -11.32 -48.18 26.54
C LEU A 164 -11.13 -48.08 25.02
N SER A 165 -12.03 -47.35 24.36
CA SER A 165 -12.03 -47.16 22.91
C SER A 165 -10.72 -46.52 22.42
N LEU A 166 -10.12 -47.10 21.37
CA LEU A 166 -8.91 -46.61 20.69
C LEU A 166 -9.11 -45.37 19.80
N LEU A 167 -10.32 -44.81 19.75
CA LEU A 167 -10.66 -43.62 18.93
C LEU A 167 -9.86 -42.33 19.28
N PRO A 168 -9.42 -42.07 20.53
CA PRO A 168 -8.60 -40.89 20.82
C PRO A 168 -7.13 -41.01 20.37
N LEU A 169 -6.65 -42.23 20.11
CA LEU A 169 -5.24 -42.50 19.76
C LEU A 169 -4.96 -42.35 18.25
N LEU A 170 -5.97 -42.50 17.40
CA LEU A 170 -5.85 -42.24 15.95
C LEU A 170 -5.71 -40.73 15.63
N GLY A 171 -6.16 -39.84 16.52
CA GLY A 171 -5.96 -38.38 16.40
C GLY A 171 -4.55 -37.89 16.73
N LEU A 172 -3.68 -38.76 17.25
CA LEU A 172 -2.28 -38.46 17.59
C LEU A 172 -1.28 -38.88 16.49
N LEU A 173 -1.74 -39.61 15.47
CA LEU A 173 -0.90 -40.15 14.39
C LEU A 173 -1.18 -39.52 13.01
N TYR A 174 -2.20 -38.68 12.89
CA TYR A 174 -2.27 -37.72 11.80
C TYR A 174 -1.37 -36.54 12.15
N PRO A 175 -0.51 -36.05 11.24
CA PRO A 175 -0.01 -34.70 11.42
C PRO A 175 -1.25 -33.83 11.56
N ARG A 176 -1.39 -33.10 12.68
CA ARG A 176 -2.26 -31.92 12.68
C ARG A 176 -1.94 -31.24 11.37
N MET A 177 -2.92 -31.08 10.47
CA MET A 177 -2.81 -30.11 9.37
C MET A 177 -2.16 -28.91 10.02
N ALA A 178 -0.91 -28.61 9.64
CA ALA A 178 -0.18 -27.54 10.31
C ALA A 178 -1.10 -26.34 10.20
N ALA A 179 -1.65 -25.88 11.34
CA ALA A 179 -2.56 -24.76 11.35
C ALA A 179 -1.83 -23.67 10.60
N ASN A 180 -2.44 -23.13 9.54
CA ASN A 180 -1.80 -22.13 8.71
C ASN A 180 -1.28 -21.04 9.68
N PRO A 181 0.03 -20.73 9.73
CA PRO A 181 0.55 -19.71 10.65
C PRO A 181 -0.21 -18.39 10.51
N TYR A 182 -0.71 -18.12 9.31
CA TYR A 182 -1.59 -17.01 8.97
C TYR A 182 -2.91 -16.98 9.77
N ASP A 183 -3.48 -18.13 10.13
CA ASP A 183 -4.75 -18.25 10.87
C ASP A 183 -4.59 -18.00 12.39
N SER A 184 -3.35 -17.96 12.89
CA SER A 184 -3.09 -17.76 14.33
C SER A 184 -3.39 -16.34 14.82
N VAL A 185 -3.24 -15.35 13.93
CA VAL A 185 -3.65 -13.95 14.14
C VAL A 185 -4.33 -13.48 12.85
N PRO A 186 -5.67 -13.51 12.79
CA PRO A 186 -6.39 -13.16 11.56
C PRO A 186 -6.00 -11.77 11.05
N TYR A 187 -5.69 -11.68 9.77
CA TYR A 187 -5.45 -10.41 9.09
C TYR A 187 -6.67 -9.49 9.22
N THR A 188 -6.47 -8.23 9.60
CA THR A 188 -7.60 -7.29 9.73
C THR A 188 -8.23 -7.09 8.35
N ASN A 189 -9.56 -7.25 8.29
CA ASN A 189 -10.32 -7.09 7.06
C ASN A 189 -10.35 -5.61 6.63
N ARG A 190 -9.45 -5.21 5.72
CA ARG A 190 -9.22 -3.82 5.30
C ARG A 190 -9.78 -3.58 3.90
N THR A 191 -10.20 -2.34 3.64
CA THR A 191 -10.58 -1.87 2.30
C THR A 191 -9.48 -0.97 1.73
N HIS A 192 -9.23 -1.10 0.44
CA HIS A 192 -8.17 -0.37 -0.25
C HIS A 192 -8.75 0.41 -1.42
N SER A 193 -9.02 1.69 -1.23
CA SER A 193 -9.68 2.56 -2.22
C SER A 193 -9.06 2.47 -3.63
N VAL A 194 -7.73 2.40 -3.69
CA VAL A 194 -6.89 2.27 -4.90
C VAL A 194 -7.08 0.99 -5.71
N THR A 195 -7.71 -0.05 -5.15
CA THR A 195 -8.02 -1.31 -5.86
C THR A 195 -9.39 -1.29 -6.53
N HIS A 196 -10.21 -0.25 -6.29
CA HIS A 196 -11.55 -0.16 -6.84
C HIS A 196 -11.52 -0.21 -8.40
N PRO A 197 -12.32 -1.07 -9.06
CA PRO A 197 -12.33 -1.23 -10.52
C PRO A 197 -12.43 0.08 -11.30
N ASP A 198 -13.26 1.02 -10.84
CA ASP A 198 -13.41 2.36 -11.44
C ASP A 198 -12.10 3.16 -11.49
N ARG A 199 -11.22 3.02 -10.49
CA ARG A 199 -9.89 3.65 -10.50
C ARG A 199 -8.94 2.96 -11.50
N LEU A 200 -9.03 1.63 -11.61
CA LEU A 200 -8.24 0.85 -12.58
C LEU A 200 -8.67 1.21 -14.02
N ALA A 201 -9.99 1.24 -14.25
CA ALA A 201 -10.62 1.60 -15.51
C ALA A 201 -10.26 3.02 -15.94
N THR A 202 -10.35 3.99 -15.02
CA THR A 202 -9.97 5.39 -15.26
C THR A 202 -8.52 5.48 -15.73
N THR A 203 -7.60 4.83 -15.03
CA THR A 203 -6.19 4.83 -15.43
C THR A 203 -6.01 4.21 -16.81
N ALA A 204 -6.70 3.10 -17.10
CA ALA A 204 -6.69 2.47 -18.41
C ALA A 204 -7.17 3.42 -19.53
N VAL A 205 -8.29 4.12 -19.33
CA VAL A 205 -8.82 5.11 -20.27
C VAL A 205 -7.80 6.22 -20.56
N LEU A 206 -7.12 6.74 -19.52
CA LEU A 206 -6.11 7.80 -19.68
C LEU A 206 -4.89 7.37 -20.50
N PHE A 207 -4.57 6.06 -20.49
CA PHE A 207 -3.50 5.47 -21.29
C PHE A 207 -4.00 4.81 -22.58
N GLY A 208 -5.23 5.12 -23.01
CA GLY A 208 -5.75 4.75 -24.32
C GLY A 208 -6.46 3.40 -24.42
N LEU A 209 -6.64 2.67 -23.31
CA LEU A 209 -7.49 1.48 -23.27
C LEU A 209 -8.97 1.85 -23.36
N SER A 210 -9.77 0.91 -23.84
CA SER A 210 -11.23 0.90 -23.67
C SER A 210 -11.60 -0.25 -22.73
N PRO A 211 -11.46 -0.07 -21.41
CA PRO A 211 -11.73 -1.14 -20.46
C PRO A 211 -13.22 -1.50 -20.43
N PRO A 212 -13.59 -2.73 -20.01
CA PRO A 212 -14.98 -3.12 -19.81
C PRO A 212 -15.71 -2.20 -18.82
N ASP A 213 -17.03 -2.06 -18.95
CA ASP A 213 -17.83 -1.24 -18.03
C ASP A 213 -17.81 -1.83 -16.62
N VAL A 214 -17.33 -1.04 -15.66
CA VAL A 214 -17.24 -1.42 -14.24
C VAL A 214 -18.59 -1.78 -13.65
N GLN A 215 -19.69 -1.16 -14.12
CA GLN A 215 -21.03 -1.41 -13.59
C GLN A 215 -21.54 -2.82 -13.88
N THR A 216 -21.06 -3.48 -14.94
CA THR A 216 -21.44 -4.84 -15.33
C THR A 216 -20.26 -5.83 -15.36
N SER A 217 -19.12 -5.40 -14.82
CA SER A 217 -17.86 -6.14 -14.91
C SER A 217 -17.84 -7.43 -14.10
N ARG A 218 -16.91 -8.32 -14.45
CA ARG A 218 -16.49 -9.45 -13.62
C ARG A 218 -15.17 -9.14 -12.93
N VAL A 219 -15.13 -9.23 -11.61
CA VAL A 219 -13.95 -8.89 -10.80
C VAL A 219 -13.48 -10.11 -10.00
N LEU A 220 -12.19 -10.39 -10.05
CA LEU A 220 -11.52 -11.42 -9.26
C LEU A 220 -10.57 -10.77 -8.25
N GLU A 221 -10.63 -11.15 -6.98
CA GLU A 221 -9.61 -10.81 -5.98
C GLU A 221 -8.84 -12.05 -5.55
N LEU A 222 -7.52 -12.01 -5.73
CA LEU A 222 -6.55 -13.02 -5.29
C LEU A 222 -6.01 -12.63 -3.91
N GLY A 223 -6.18 -13.51 -2.92
CA GLY A 223 -5.90 -13.23 -1.52
C GLY A 223 -6.92 -12.27 -0.91
N CYS A 224 -8.21 -12.60 -1.03
CA CYS A 224 -9.28 -11.72 -0.58
C CYS A 224 -9.44 -11.65 0.94
N ALA A 225 -8.75 -12.52 1.69
CA ALA A 225 -8.91 -12.68 3.13
C ALA A 225 -10.41 -12.73 3.53
N GLY A 226 -10.81 -11.97 4.54
CA GLY A 226 -12.20 -11.87 5.01
C GLY A 226 -13.15 -11.15 4.05
N GLY A 227 -12.71 -10.74 2.85
CA GLY A 227 -13.57 -10.26 1.78
C GLY A 227 -14.09 -8.82 1.90
N ALA A 228 -13.68 -8.04 2.90
CA ALA A 228 -14.20 -6.67 3.09
C ALA A 228 -13.95 -5.77 1.87
N ASN A 229 -12.82 -5.95 1.19
CA ASN A 229 -12.50 -5.16 0.02
C ASN A 229 -13.53 -5.37 -1.10
N LEU A 230 -13.82 -6.62 -1.47
CA LEU A 230 -14.87 -6.94 -2.46
C LEU A 230 -16.28 -6.57 -1.98
N LEU A 231 -16.62 -6.82 -0.72
CA LEU A 231 -17.96 -6.52 -0.20
C LEU A 231 -18.26 -5.01 -0.25
N ALA A 232 -17.29 -4.16 0.09
CA ALA A 232 -17.45 -2.71 -0.03
C ALA A 232 -17.51 -2.22 -1.48
N ILE A 233 -16.79 -2.87 -2.41
CA ILE A 233 -16.94 -2.57 -3.85
C ILE A 233 -18.35 -2.97 -4.34
N THR A 234 -18.88 -4.08 -3.82
CA THR A 234 -20.19 -4.61 -4.20
C THR A 234 -21.34 -3.65 -3.86
N ASP A 235 -21.24 -2.89 -2.74
CA ASP A 235 -22.20 -1.83 -2.37
C ASP A 235 -22.44 -0.84 -3.53
N GLY A 236 -21.37 -0.44 -4.22
CA GLY A 236 -21.43 0.54 -5.32
C GLY A 236 -21.68 -0.05 -6.70
N LEU A 237 -21.56 -1.36 -6.88
CA LEU A 237 -21.61 -2.02 -8.19
C LEU A 237 -22.55 -3.25 -8.17
N PRO A 238 -23.86 -3.06 -7.95
CA PRO A 238 -24.81 -4.16 -7.75
C PRO A 238 -25.00 -5.07 -8.99
N ASN A 239 -24.67 -4.56 -10.19
CA ASN A 239 -24.80 -5.31 -11.44
C ASN A 239 -23.49 -6.00 -11.89
N ALA A 240 -22.38 -5.73 -11.20
CA ALA A 240 -21.11 -6.42 -11.41
C ALA A 240 -21.10 -7.77 -10.67
N ARG A 241 -20.15 -8.65 -10.99
CA ARG A 241 -20.00 -9.97 -10.36
C ARG A 241 -18.61 -10.12 -9.76
N PHE A 242 -18.54 -10.63 -8.54
CA PHE A 242 -17.33 -10.68 -7.75
C PHE A 242 -16.99 -12.10 -7.33
N ILE A 243 -15.71 -12.47 -7.47
CA ILE A 243 -15.15 -13.71 -6.96
C ILE A 243 -13.92 -13.36 -6.11
N GLY A 244 -13.94 -13.75 -4.84
CA GLY A 244 -12.79 -13.68 -3.95
C GLY A 244 -12.20 -15.07 -3.71
N ILE A 245 -10.87 -15.17 -3.77
CA ILE A 245 -10.14 -16.41 -3.50
C ILE A 245 -9.11 -16.16 -2.40
N ASP A 246 -9.03 -17.06 -1.44
CA ASP A 246 -7.99 -17.07 -0.42
C ASP A 246 -7.61 -18.51 -0.07
N TYR A 247 -6.39 -18.71 0.41
CA TYR A 247 -5.91 -20.02 0.84
C TYR A 247 -6.49 -20.41 2.22
N SER A 248 -6.75 -19.43 3.09
CA SER A 248 -7.27 -19.63 4.45
C SER A 248 -8.75 -19.98 4.46
N ALA A 249 -9.09 -21.19 4.92
CA ALA A 249 -10.48 -21.58 5.16
C ALA A 249 -11.18 -20.63 6.17
N THR A 250 -10.46 -20.25 7.23
CA THR A 250 -10.95 -19.36 8.29
C THR A 250 -11.38 -17.99 7.73
N GLN A 251 -10.56 -17.40 6.86
CA GLN A 251 -10.90 -16.13 6.21
C GLN A 251 -12.09 -16.27 5.25
N ILE A 252 -12.16 -17.36 4.47
CA ILE A 252 -13.26 -17.61 3.54
C ILE A 252 -14.59 -17.83 4.28
N GLU A 253 -14.57 -18.51 5.41
CA GLU A 253 -15.75 -18.65 6.27
C GLU A 253 -16.23 -17.29 6.80
N LEU A 254 -15.30 -16.42 7.22
CA LEU A 254 -15.62 -15.04 7.61
C LEU A 254 -16.23 -14.24 6.44
N ALA A 255 -15.63 -14.31 5.25
CA ALA A 255 -16.11 -13.61 4.06
C ALA A 255 -17.53 -14.05 3.68
N ARG A 256 -17.79 -15.36 3.68
CA ARG A 256 -19.13 -15.94 3.43
C ARG A 256 -20.14 -15.50 4.48
N LYS A 257 -19.77 -15.48 5.76
CA LYS A 257 -20.63 -15.01 6.85
C LYS A 257 -20.99 -13.55 6.67
N GLN A 258 -20.04 -12.69 6.32
CA GLN A 258 -20.29 -11.27 6.09
C GLN A 258 -21.17 -11.05 4.85
N ALA A 259 -20.90 -11.75 3.74
CA ALA A 259 -21.72 -11.69 2.52
C ALA A 259 -23.18 -12.10 2.77
N ALA A 260 -23.41 -13.14 3.58
CA ALA A 260 -24.76 -13.58 3.92
C ALA A 260 -25.56 -12.50 4.68
N GLN A 261 -24.90 -11.61 5.42
CA GLN A 261 -25.56 -10.53 6.17
C GLN A 261 -25.90 -9.31 5.31
N THR A 262 -25.26 -9.14 4.15
CA THR A 262 -25.56 -8.04 3.21
C THR A 262 -26.71 -8.39 2.27
N GLY A 263 -26.96 -9.69 2.03
CA GLY A 263 -27.94 -10.16 1.06
C GLY A 263 -27.47 -10.09 -0.39
N PHE A 264 -26.18 -9.90 -0.63
CA PHE A 264 -25.63 -9.87 -1.99
C PHE A 264 -25.73 -11.23 -2.67
N ALA A 265 -26.26 -11.23 -3.89
CA ALA A 265 -26.33 -12.41 -4.75
C ALA A 265 -25.18 -12.49 -5.77
N ASN A 266 -24.40 -11.40 -5.91
CA ASN A 266 -23.41 -11.20 -6.96
C ASN A 266 -21.95 -11.30 -6.47
N VAL A 267 -21.71 -11.81 -5.27
CA VAL A 267 -20.37 -12.06 -4.71
C VAL A 267 -20.22 -13.50 -4.22
N GLN A 268 -19.09 -14.12 -4.53
CA GLN A 268 -18.77 -15.49 -4.13
C GLN A 268 -17.34 -15.58 -3.60
N PHE A 269 -17.13 -16.45 -2.61
CA PHE A 269 -15.83 -16.65 -1.97
C PHE A 269 -15.43 -18.13 -1.97
N HIS A 270 -14.22 -18.42 -2.44
CA HIS A 270 -13.70 -19.77 -2.59
C HIS A 270 -12.36 -19.94 -1.87
N GLN A 271 -12.23 -21.04 -1.13
CA GLN A 271 -10.94 -21.47 -0.62
C GLN A 271 -10.21 -22.20 -1.75
N MET A 272 -9.09 -21.65 -2.23
CA MET A 272 -8.27 -22.28 -3.27
C MET A 272 -6.81 -21.86 -3.14
N ASP A 273 -5.88 -22.74 -3.56
CA ASP A 273 -4.49 -22.34 -3.77
C ASP A 273 -4.38 -21.61 -5.13
N LEU A 274 -3.53 -20.59 -5.21
CA LEU A 274 -3.20 -19.86 -6.45
C LEU A 274 -2.73 -20.81 -7.58
N LEU A 275 -2.10 -21.94 -7.22
CA LEU A 275 -1.68 -22.95 -8.20
C LEU A 275 -2.87 -23.64 -8.90
N GLU A 276 -4.05 -23.66 -8.28
CA GLU A 276 -5.28 -24.32 -8.78
C GLU A 276 -6.20 -23.36 -9.55
N VAL A 277 -6.00 -22.06 -9.39
CA VAL A 277 -6.80 -21.02 -10.08
C VAL A 277 -6.49 -21.03 -11.57
N GLY A 278 -7.50 -21.08 -12.43
CA GLY A 278 -7.32 -21.10 -13.87
C GLY A 278 -8.60 -20.80 -14.65
N PRO A 279 -8.59 -21.00 -15.98
CA PRO A 279 -9.67 -20.63 -16.89
C PRO A 279 -11.05 -21.23 -16.56
N SER A 280 -11.11 -22.30 -15.76
CA SER A 280 -12.37 -22.92 -15.31
C SER A 280 -13.23 -21.99 -14.46
N LEU A 281 -12.65 -20.99 -13.78
CA LEU A 281 -13.39 -19.93 -13.09
C LEU A 281 -13.95 -18.87 -14.05
N GLY A 282 -13.55 -18.91 -15.32
CA GLY A 282 -13.95 -18.00 -16.37
C GLY A 282 -13.02 -16.80 -16.51
N THR A 283 -13.51 -15.82 -17.27
CA THR A 283 -12.79 -14.60 -17.62
C THR A 283 -13.26 -13.42 -16.74
N PHE A 284 -12.35 -12.52 -16.40
CA PHE A 284 -12.55 -11.37 -15.53
C PHE A 284 -12.03 -10.10 -16.19
N ASP A 285 -12.76 -9.01 -16.00
CA ASP A 285 -12.42 -7.68 -16.53
C ASP A 285 -11.42 -6.96 -15.64
N TYR A 286 -11.48 -7.24 -14.34
CA TYR A 286 -10.55 -6.71 -13.36
C TYR A 286 -10.05 -7.84 -12.46
N ILE A 287 -8.72 -7.95 -12.33
CA ILE A 287 -8.10 -8.89 -11.39
C ILE A 287 -7.32 -8.08 -10.36
N ILE A 288 -7.57 -8.30 -9.08
CA ILE A 288 -6.95 -7.57 -7.98
C ILE A 288 -6.09 -8.55 -7.17
N CYS A 289 -4.81 -8.21 -6.99
CA CYS A 289 -3.88 -8.93 -6.14
C CYS A 289 -3.17 -7.92 -5.23
N HIS A 290 -3.75 -7.69 -4.04
CA HIS A 290 -3.25 -6.70 -3.09
C HIS A 290 -2.56 -7.38 -1.92
N GLY A 291 -1.30 -7.03 -1.67
CA GLY A 291 -0.56 -7.54 -0.50
C GLY A 291 -0.29 -9.05 -0.52
N VAL A 292 -0.20 -9.68 -1.70
CA VAL A 292 0.07 -11.14 -1.81
C VAL A 292 1.38 -11.44 -2.51
N TRP A 293 1.68 -10.79 -3.64
CA TRP A 293 2.76 -11.21 -4.54
C TRP A 293 4.14 -11.28 -3.87
N SER A 294 4.49 -10.32 -3.00
CA SER A 294 5.76 -10.36 -2.27
C SER A 294 5.80 -11.40 -1.15
N TRP A 295 4.67 -11.95 -0.72
CA TRP A 295 4.54 -12.81 0.47
C TRP A 295 4.36 -14.29 0.13
N VAL A 296 4.40 -14.64 -1.15
CA VAL A 296 4.29 -16.02 -1.62
C VAL A 296 5.57 -16.44 -2.31
N ASP A 297 5.81 -17.75 -2.37
CA ASP A 297 6.97 -18.32 -3.04
C ASP A 297 6.98 -18.07 -4.56
N GLU A 298 8.07 -18.48 -5.21
CA GLU A 298 8.27 -18.27 -6.64
C GLU A 298 7.22 -18.97 -7.53
N GLN A 299 6.74 -20.15 -7.14
CA GLN A 299 5.73 -20.88 -7.91
C GLN A 299 4.40 -20.12 -7.90
N ARG A 300 3.99 -19.61 -6.73
CA ARG A 300 2.77 -18.83 -6.55
C ARG A 300 2.87 -17.43 -7.16
N ARG A 301 4.05 -16.78 -7.12
CA ARG A 301 4.30 -15.53 -7.86
C ARG A 301 4.11 -15.69 -9.37
N ARG A 302 4.65 -16.78 -9.94
CA ARG A 302 4.41 -17.11 -11.36
C ARG A 302 2.94 -17.43 -11.64
N ALA A 303 2.27 -18.14 -10.72
CA ALA A 303 0.85 -18.45 -10.86
C ALA A 303 -0.02 -17.19 -10.91
N ILE A 304 0.29 -16.15 -10.10
CA ILE A 304 -0.42 -14.86 -10.18
C ILE A 304 -0.34 -14.27 -11.59
N PHE A 305 0.83 -14.24 -12.22
CA PHE A 305 0.95 -13.73 -13.59
C PHE A 305 0.26 -14.65 -14.61
N ARG A 306 0.35 -15.97 -14.45
CA ARG A 306 -0.39 -16.93 -15.29
C ARG A 306 -1.90 -16.68 -15.21
N ILE A 307 -2.47 -16.54 -14.00
CA ILE A 307 -3.89 -16.24 -13.79
C ILE A 307 -4.25 -14.92 -14.47
N CYS A 308 -3.45 -13.87 -14.26
CA CYS A 308 -3.64 -12.58 -14.93
C CYS A 308 -3.57 -12.68 -16.45
N ARG A 309 -2.81 -13.62 -17.03
CA ARG A 309 -2.79 -13.83 -18.48
C ARG A 309 -4.00 -14.62 -18.97
N GLU A 310 -4.29 -15.73 -18.33
CA GLU A 310 -5.27 -16.72 -18.78
C GLU A 310 -6.72 -16.32 -18.47
N CYS A 311 -6.94 -15.61 -17.36
CA CYS A 311 -8.27 -15.28 -16.86
C CYS A 311 -8.67 -13.82 -17.09
N LEU A 312 -7.77 -12.92 -17.50
CA LEU A 312 -8.10 -11.52 -17.76
C LEU A 312 -8.76 -11.35 -19.13
N SER A 313 -9.80 -10.54 -19.27
CA SER A 313 -10.42 -10.23 -20.57
C SER A 313 -9.47 -9.45 -21.49
N GLU A 314 -9.83 -9.32 -22.77
CA GLU A 314 -8.96 -8.71 -23.79
C GLU A 314 -8.50 -7.29 -23.42
N ASN A 315 -9.44 -6.46 -22.97
CA ASN A 315 -9.20 -5.09 -22.50
C ASN A 315 -9.23 -4.98 -20.96
N GLY A 316 -9.11 -6.11 -20.26
CA GLY A 316 -9.12 -6.14 -18.80
C GLY A 316 -7.86 -5.54 -18.18
N VAL A 317 -7.95 -5.19 -16.90
CA VAL A 317 -6.85 -4.61 -16.12
C VAL A 317 -6.57 -5.46 -14.89
N ALA A 318 -5.32 -5.89 -14.74
CA ALA A 318 -4.85 -6.56 -13.54
C ALA A 318 -4.10 -5.58 -12.63
N TYR A 319 -4.43 -5.56 -11.35
CA TYR A 319 -3.76 -4.85 -10.29
C TYR A 319 -2.88 -5.85 -9.51
N VAL A 320 -1.60 -5.54 -9.35
CA VAL A 320 -0.67 -6.32 -8.52
C VAL A 320 0.20 -5.37 -7.70
N SER A 321 0.15 -5.49 -6.38
CA SER A 321 1.04 -4.73 -5.50
C SER A 321 2.16 -5.57 -4.89
N PHE A 322 3.33 -4.96 -4.72
CA PHE A 322 4.53 -5.63 -4.24
C PHE A 322 5.50 -4.65 -3.58
N ASN A 323 6.35 -5.18 -2.70
CA ASN A 323 7.46 -4.46 -2.09
C ASN A 323 8.56 -4.24 -3.14
N ALA A 324 9.12 -3.03 -3.17
CA ALA A 324 10.03 -2.62 -4.24
C ALA A 324 11.33 -2.03 -3.71
N PHE A 325 12.42 -2.26 -4.45
CA PHE A 325 13.69 -1.59 -4.22
C PHE A 325 13.74 -0.21 -4.93
N PRO A 326 14.51 0.76 -4.37
CA PRO A 326 15.44 0.61 -3.25
C PRO A 326 14.82 0.82 -1.85
N GLY A 327 13.61 1.38 -1.75
CA GLY A 327 13.05 1.81 -0.47
C GLY A 327 12.85 0.67 0.53
N TRP A 328 12.59 -0.55 0.05
CA TRP A 328 12.49 -1.71 0.93
C TRP A 328 13.83 -2.15 1.53
N HIS A 329 15.00 -1.73 1.01
CA HIS A 329 16.28 -1.99 1.69
C HIS A 329 16.31 -1.38 3.09
N ILE A 330 15.67 -0.22 3.29
CA ILE A 330 15.61 0.45 4.58
C ILE A 330 14.73 -0.36 5.55
N ARG A 331 13.52 -0.73 5.09
CA ARG A 331 12.57 -1.52 5.89
C ARG A 331 13.11 -2.90 6.25
N ARG A 332 13.87 -3.50 5.34
CA ARG A 332 14.51 -4.80 5.52
C ARG A 332 15.48 -4.82 6.72
N ILE A 333 16.18 -3.72 7.01
CA ILE A 333 17.08 -3.63 8.17
C ILE A 333 16.32 -3.91 9.47
N LEU A 334 15.19 -3.23 9.70
CA LEU A 334 14.40 -3.41 10.91
C LEU A 334 13.74 -4.78 10.94
N ARG A 335 13.24 -5.27 9.80
CA ARG A 335 12.67 -6.62 9.68
C ARG A 335 13.68 -7.71 10.05
N GLU A 336 14.91 -7.66 9.53
CA GLU A 336 15.95 -8.66 9.85
C GLU A 336 16.33 -8.64 11.33
N VAL A 337 16.42 -7.45 11.94
CA VAL A 337 16.66 -7.33 13.39
C VAL A 337 15.51 -7.93 14.20
N MET A 338 14.26 -7.65 13.81
CA MET A 338 13.08 -8.22 14.45
C MET A 338 13.06 -9.75 14.34
N LEU A 339 13.30 -10.30 13.15
CA LEU A 339 13.34 -11.76 12.92
C LEU A 339 14.43 -12.43 13.77
N TYR A 340 15.63 -11.84 13.78
CA TYR A 340 16.75 -12.33 14.58
C TYR A 340 16.42 -12.36 16.08
N HIS A 341 15.82 -11.28 16.60
CA HIS A 341 15.50 -11.18 18.01
C HIS A 341 14.27 -12.01 18.42
N ALA A 342 13.28 -12.14 17.53
CA ALA A 342 12.08 -12.93 17.77
C ALA A 342 12.38 -14.42 18.00
N GLY A 343 13.34 -14.96 17.25
CA GLY A 343 13.69 -16.38 17.23
C GLY A 343 12.70 -17.20 16.39
N GLU A 344 13.23 -18.14 15.60
CA GLU A 344 12.46 -18.89 14.59
C GLU A 344 11.45 -19.89 15.17
N SER A 345 11.73 -20.48 16.33
CA SER A 345 10.88 -21.51 16.94
C SER A 345 9.84 -21.01 17.94
N ALA A 346 9.69 -19.69 18.08
CA ALA A 346 8.76 -19.10 19.05
C ALA A 346 7.33 -18.99 18.49
N GLU A 347 6.34 -19.11 19.35
CA GLU A 347 4.93 -18.89 19.01
C GLU A 347 4.70 -17.44 18.50
N PRO A 348 3.73 -17.20 17.60
CA PRO A 348 3.51 -15.89 16.96
C PRO A 348 3.43 -14.71 17.95
N HIS A 349 2.66 -14.84 19.03
CA HIS A 349 2.52 -13.80 20.05
C HIS A 349 3.85 -13.50 20.78
N VAL A 350 4.70 -14.50 20.99
CA VAL A 350 6.04 -14.33 21.58
C VAL A 350 6.97 -13.63 20.58
N ARG A 351 6.91 -14.02 19.31
CA ARG A 351 7.68 -13.37 18.23
C ARG A 351 7.31 -11.89 18.13
N LEU A 352 6.02 -11.57 18.20
CA LEU A 352 5.52 -10.19 18.19
C LEU A 352 6.02 -9.40 19.40
N ALA A 353 5.88 -9.94 20.62
CA ALA A 353 6.32 -9.28 21.84
C ALA A 353 7.82 -8.94 21.78
N ARG A 354 8.65 -9.89 21.35
CA ARG A 354 10.09 -9.70 21.12
C ARG A 354 10.38 -8.69 20.01
N GLY A 355 9.65 -8.76 18.90
CA GLY A 355 9.74 -7.78 17.83
C GLY A 355 9.50 -6.35 18.33
N ARG A 356 8.48 -6.15 19.16
CA ARG A 356 8.21 -4.85 19.80
C ARG A 356 9.30 -4.44 20.78
N GLU A 357 9.80 -5.38 21.58
CA GLU A 357 10.91 -5.14 22.52
C GLU A 357 12.15 -4.59 21.81
N VAL A 358 12.61 -5.25 20.74
CA VAL A 358 13.82 -4.81 20.02
C VAL A 358 13.59 -3.48 19.28
N LEU A 359 12.39 -3.24 18.74
CA LEU A 359 12.06 -1.95 18.15
C LEU A 359 12.11 -0.82 19.18
N GLY A 360 11.60 -1.06 20.40
CA GLY A 360 11.67 -0.12 21.52
C GLY A 360 13.12 0.21 21.88
N PHE A 361 13.94 -0.83 22.06
CA PHE A 361 15.37 -0.68 22.33
C PHE A 361 16.09 0.15 21.25
N LEU A 362 15.81 -0.10 19.97
CA LEU A 362 16.41 0.65 18.86
C LEU A 362 15.96 2.11 18.83
N ALA A 363 14.65 2.36 18.97
CA ALA A 363 14.09 3.71 18.92
C ALA A 363 14.65 4.61 20.04
N GLU A 364 14.94 4.03 21.21
CA GLU A 364 15.61 4.70 22.33
C GLU A 364 17.12 4.87 22.10
N SER A 365 17.81 3.79 21.73
CA SER A 365 19.28 3.78 21.61
C SER A 365 19.79 4.66 20.47
N LEU A 366 19.07 4.68 19.34
CA LEU A 366 19.43 5.52 18.18
C LEU A 366 19.16 7.01 18.42
N ALA A 367 18.56 7.41 19.55
CA ALA A 367 18.27 8.81 19.84
C ALA A 367 19.52 9.68 20.04
N GLN A 368 20.62 9.07 20.48
CA GLN A 368 21.89 9.76 20.73
C GLN A 368 22.80 9.80 19.50
N GLU A 369 22.50 8.97 18.50
CA GLU A 369 23.26 8.87 17.27
C GLU A 369 22.96 10.06 16.34
N LYS A 370 24.01 10.66 15.78
CA LYS A 370 23.90 11.84 14.91
C LYS A 370 23.85 11.52 13.42
N SER A 371 24.02 10.25 13.04
CA SER A 371 24.00 9.82 11.64
C SER A 371 22.59 9.97 11.05
N PRO A 372 22.46 10.51 9.82
CA PRO A 372 21.17 10.54 9.11
C PRO A 372 20.50 9.16 8.99
N VAL A 373 21.30 8.09 8.85
CA VAL A 373 20.79 6.71 8.79
C VAL A 373 20.17 6.30 10.12
N SER A 374 20.79 6.65 11.25
CA SER A 374 20.25 6.36 12.58
C SER A 374 18.95 7.11 12.83
N ALA A 375 18.84 8.36 12.35
CA ALA A 375 17.60 9.14 12.45
C ALA A 375 16.46 8.50 11.65
N LEU A 376 16.74 8.00 10.44
CA LEU A 376 15.79 7.27 9.61
C LEU A 376 15.32 5.97 10.29
N LEU A 377 16.25 5.13 10.72
CA LEU A 377 15.93 3.87 11.40
C LEU A 377 15.14 4.10 12.70
N ARG A 378 15.47 5.14 13.45
CA ARG A 378 14.72 5.54 14.64
C ARG A 378 13.28 5.93 14.31
N SER A 379 13.09 6.73 13.27
CA SER A 379 11.76 7.16 12.80
C SER A 379 10.92 5.96 12.37
N ASP A 380 11.50 5.04 11.61
CA ASP A 380 10.82 3.83 11.16
C ASP A 380 10.50 2.89 12.33
N ALA A 381 11.44 2.67 13.25
CA ALA A 381 11.21 1.84 14.43
C ALA A 381 10.09 2.41 15.32
N ALA A 382 10.08 3.72 15.55
CA ALA A 382 9.02 4.41 16.29
C ALA A 382 7.65 4.27 15.59
N SER A 383 7.64 4.32 14.26
CA SER A 383 6.41 4.13 13.48
C SER A 383 5.89 2.69 13.58
N LEU A 384 6.77 1.69 13.49
CA LEU A 384 6.42 0.27 13.63
C LEU A 384 5.90 -0.07 15.04
N LEU A 385 6.42 0.57 16.08
CA LEU A 385 5.89 0.40 17.44
C LEU A 385 4.41 0.80 17.57
N GLN A 386 3.92 1.72 16.73
CA GLN A 386 2.52 2.14 16.71
C GLN A 386 1.65 1.33 15.75
N ALA A 387 2.24 0.42 14.96
CA ALA A 387 1.49 -0.39 14.02
C ALA A 387 0.68 -1.48 14.73
N ASP A 388 -0.39 -1.93 14.08
CA ASP A 388 -1.25 -3.00 14.59
C ASP A 388 -0.49 -4.34 14.66
N ASP A 389 -0.91 -5.21 15.58
CA ASP A 389 -0.26 -6.50 15.83
C ASP A 389 -0.26 -7.42 14.60
N ASP A 390 -1.38 -7.46 13.87
CA ASP A 390 -1.52 -8.22 12.63
C ASP A 390 -0.57 -7.70 11.54
N TYR A 391 -0.47 -6.38 11.40
CA TYR A 391 0.46 -5.77 10.45
C TYR A 391 1.91 -6.13 10.76
N LEU A 392 2.35 -6.04 12.03
CA LEU A 392 3.73 -6.41 12.38
C LEU A 392 4.01 -7.89 12.15
N LEU A 393 3.05 -8.76 12.44
CA LEU A 393 3.18 -10.19 12.21
C LEU A 393 3.31 -10.49 10.71
N HIS A 394 2.34 -10.09 9.91
CA HIS A 394 2.25 -10.45 8.49
C HIS A 394 3.26 -9.68 7.61
N GLU A 395 3.66 -8.47 7.98
CA GLU A 395 4.60 -7.65 7.19
C GLU A 395 6.05 -7.74 7.69
N HIS A 396 6.31 -7.88 9.00
CA HIS A 396 7.68 -7.81 9.55
C HIS A 396 8.18 -9.11 10.17
N LEU A 397 7.30 -10.04 10.54
CA LEU A 397 7.69 -11.31 11.17
C LEU A 397 7.36 -12.54 10.33
N GLU A 398 6.62 -12.38 9.24
CA GLU A 398 6.39 -13.43 8.25
C GLU A 398 7.71 -14.00 7.74
N ALA A 399 7.76 -15.27 7.34
CA ALA A 399 9.00 -15.87 6.85
C ALA A 399 9.33 -15.37 5.43
N GLU A 400 8.32 -15.37 4.57
CA GLU A 400 8.44 -14.94 3.18
C GLU A 400 8.37 -13.42 3.09
N ASN A 401 9.24 -12.82 2.28
CA ASN A 401 9.06 -11.48 1.72
C ASN A 401 10.07 -11.29 0.57
N HIS A 402 9.57 -11.05 -0.64
CA HIS A 402 10.37 -10.94 -1.86
C HIS A 402 10.17 -9.57 -2.52
N PRO A 403 10.86 -8.53 -2.02
CA PRO A 403 10.97 -7.27 -2.73
C PRO A 403 11.83 -7.43 -3.98
N VAL A 404 11.48 -6.70 -5.03
CA VAL A 404 12.18 -6.75 -6.32
C VAL A 404 12.42 -5.35 -6.87
N TRP A 405 13.35 -5.22 -7.81
CA TRP A 405 13.41 -4.03 -8.65
C TRP A 405 12.22 -4.01 -9.60
N PHE A 406 11.71 -2.82 -9.93
CA PHE A 406 10.56 -2.70 -10.82
C PHE A 406 10.82 -3.34 -12.20
N HIS A 407 12.03 -3.18 -12.74
CA HIS A 407 12.35 -3.78 -14.04
C HIS A 407 12.33 -5.32 -14.00
N GLU A 408 12.63 -5.95 -12.87
CA GLU A 408 12.56 -7.42 -12.70
C GLU A 408 11.11 -7.89 -12.64
N PHE A 409 10.27 -7.17 -11.89
CA PHE A 409 8.82 -7.42 -11.87
C PHE A 409 8.22 -7.30 -13.28
N ALA A 410 8.56 -6.21 -14.00
CA ALA A 410 8.07 -5.97 -15.34
C ALA A 410 8.54 -7.04 -16.34
N ALA A 411 9.78 -7.54 -16.20
CA ALA A 411 10.29 -8.63 -17.02
C ALA A 411 9.51 -9.94 -16.78
N GLN A 412 9.27 -10.32 -15.52
CA GLN A 412 8.49 -11.52 -15.19
C GLN A 412 7.03 -11.42 -15.68
N ALA A 413 6.41 -10.24 -15.58
CA ALA A 413 5.08 -10.01 -16.16
C ALA A 413 5.10 -10.13 -17.69
N ALA A 414 6.14 -9.61 -18.36
CA ALA A 414 6.31 -9.68 -19.80
C ALA A 414 6.50 -11.11 -20.33
N GLU A 415 7.23 -11.95 -19.59
CA GLU A 415 7.39 -13.38 -19.88
C GLU A 415 6.04 -14.12 -19.86
N ALA A 416 5.11 -13.69 -19.00
CA ALA A 416 3.75 -14.22 -18.95
C ALA A 416 2.79 -13.61 -20.01
N GLY A 417 3.28 -12.77 -20.93
CA GLY A 417 2.43 -12.14 -21.95
C GLY A 417 1.58 -10.97 -21.43
N LEU A 418 2.02 -10.31 -20.36
CA LEU A 418 1.46 -9.06 -19.85
C LEU A 418 2.37 -7.88 -20.19
N GLN A 419 1.85 -6.67 -20.07
CA GLN A 419 2.65 -5.44 -20.16
C GLN A 419 2.26 -4.45 -19.07
N TYR A 420 3.19 -3.57 -18.73
CA TYR A 420 2.97 -2.49 -17.78
C TYR A 420 2.02 -1.43 -18.35
N LEU A 421 0.89 -1.20 -17.68
CA LEU A 421 -0.05 -0.12 -18.00
C LEU A 421 0.37 1.18 -17.30
N SER A 422 0.37 1.19 -15.98
CA SER A 422 0.75 2.33 -15.13
C SER A 422 0.87 1.85 -13.68
N ASP A 423 1.19 2.76 -12.75
CA ASP A 423 0.89 2.57 -11.33
C ASP A 423 -0.44 3.25 -10.97
N CYS A 424 -1.16 2.75 -9.97
CA CYS A 424 -2.40 3.37 -9.48
C CYS A 424 -2.19 4.77 -8.92
N GLN A 425 -1.00 5.06 -8.40
CA GLN A 425 -0.68 6.36 -7.84
C GLN A 425 -0.01 7.23 -8.91
N LEU A 426 -0.79 7.91 -9.74
CA LEU A 426 -0.25 8.66 -10.89
C LEU A 426 0.75 9.77 -10.52
N HIS A 427 0.63 10.34 -9.32
CA HIS A 427 1.60 11.29 -8.79
C HIS A 427 3.00 10.67 -8.58
N THR A 428 3.10 9.35 -8.53
CA THR A 428 4.39 8.65 -8.40
C THR A 428 5.13 8.51 -9.73
N VAL A 429 4.40 8.49 -10.84
CA VAL A 429 4.90 8.25 -12.21
C VAL A 429 5.00 9.53 -13.06
N THR A 430 4.56 10.66 -12.50
CA THR A 430 4.65 11.96 -13.19
C THR A 430 6.04 12.56 -13.12
N LEU A 431 6.51 13.10 -14.25
CA LEU A 431 7.75 13.87 -14.29
C LEU A 431 7.62 15.23 -13.58
N ALA A 432 6.40 15.76 -13.44
CA ALA A 432 6.13 17.09 -12.89
C ALA A 432 6.64 17.26 -11.45
N ARG A 433 6.86 16.15 -10.73
CA ARG A 433 7.41 16.15 -9.37
C ARG A 433 8.90 16.48 -9.28
N PHE A 434 9.63 16.40 -10.40
CA PHE A 434 11.08 16.60 -10.44
C PHE A 434 11.45 17.97 -10.99
N THR A 435 12.68 18.43 -10.70
CA THR A 435 13.21 19.68 -11.26
C THR A 435 13.40 19.58 -12.79
N PRO A 436 13.37 20.70 -13.53
CA PRO A 436 13.53 20.67 -14.99
C PRO A 436 14.77 19.91 -15.50
N PRO A 437 15.96 20.00 -14.86
CA PRO A 437 17.12 19.19 -15.28
C PRO A 437 16.91 17.69 -15.14
N VAL A 438 16.23 17.24 -14.08
CA VAL A 438 15.91 15.82 -13.87
C VAL A 438 14.86 15.34 -14.87
N GLN A 439 13.82 16.16 -15.13
CA GLN A 439 12.82 15.85 -16.14
C GLN A 439 13.47 15.69 -17.52
N GLU A 440 14.35 16.61 -17.91
CA GLU A 440 15.08 16.57 -19.17
C GLU A 440 15.95 15.31 -19.27
N TRP A 441 16.68 14.96 -18.21
CA TRP A 441 17.47 13.73 -18.17
C TRP A 441 16.59 12.47 -18.32
N LEU A 442 15.44 12.41 -17.63
CA LEU A 442 14.51 11.29 -17.74
C LEU A 442 13.86 11.19 -19.13
N ARG A 443 13.59 12.32 -19.80
CA ARG A 443 13.07 12.34 -21.18
C ARG A 443 14.06 11.75 -22.18
N ARG A 444 15.37 11.93 -21.98
CA ARG A 444 16.43 11.38 -22.84
C ARG A 444 16.49 9.85 -22.85
N LEU A 445 15.86 9.17 -21.89
CA LEU A 445 15.71 7.72 -21.89
C LEU A 445 14.77 7.21 -23.01
N GLY A 446 14.04 8.11 -23.67
CA GLY A 446 13.21 7.79 -24.82
C GLY A 446 11.94 6.99 -24.44
N PRO A 447 11.51 6.04 -25.28
CA PRO A 447 10.25 5.32 -25.11
C PRO A 447 10.28 4.21 -24.04
N ASP A 448 11.46 3.89 -23.49
CA ASP A 448 11.62 2.84 -22.46
C ASP A 448 11.02 3.28 -21.11
N VAL A 449 9.71 3.06 -20.98
CA VAL A 449 8.94 3.40 -19.79
C VAL A 449 9.43 2.65 -18.57
N ILE A 450 9.85 1.38 -18.71
CA ILE A 450 10.28 0.56 -17.58
C ILE A 450 11.57 1.12 -16.98
N ARG A 451 12.53 1.47 -17.84
CA ARG A 451 13.78 2.09 -17.39
C ARG A 451 13.54 3.47 -16.77
N ARG A 452 12.66 4.29 -17.38
CA ARG A 452 12.32 5.61 -16.82
C ARG A 452 11.69 5.49 -15.44
N GLU A 453 10.69 4.63 -15.27
CA GLU A 453 10.06 4.30 -14.00
C GLU A 453 11.06 3.80 -12.95
N GLN A 454 11.99 2.93 -13.36
CA GLN A 454 13.02 2.43 -12.44
C GLN A 454 13.93 3.53 -11.92
N TYR A 455 14.31 4.50 -12.76
CA TYR A 455 15.05 5.68 -12.28
C TYR A 455 14.20 6.57 -11.39
N MET A 456 12.91 6.72 -11.67
CA MET A 456 12.02 7.46 -10.78
C MET A 456 11.93 6.79 -9.40
N ASP A 457 11.88 5.46 -9.33
CA ASP A 457 11.92 4.72 -8.05
C ASP A 457 13.17 4.99 -7.24
N LEU A 458 14.33 5.09 -7.91
CA LEU A 458 15.59 5.44 -7.28
C LEU A 458 15.54 6.87 -6.71
N LEU A 459 15.00 7.82 -7.46
CA LEU A 459 14.93 9.23 -7.05
C LEU A 459 13.96 9.47 -5.89
N ILE A 460 12.93 8.63 -5.74
CA ILE A 460 11.88 8.79 -4.72
C ILE A 460 11.99 7.75 -3.60
N THR A 461 13.02 6.89 -3.65
CA THR A 461 13.26 5.80 -2.71
C THR A 461 12.02 4.92 -2.51
N ARG A 462 11.43 4.47 -3.63
CA ARG A 462 10.14 3.76 -3.59
C ARG A 462 10.29 2.41 -2.88
N ALA A 463 9.40 2.16 -1.91
CA ALA A 463 9.39 0.92 -1.12
C ALA A 463 8.23 -0.03 -1.50
N PHE A 464 7.21 0.47 -2.19
CA PHE A 464 5.99 -0.26 -2.52
C PHE A 464 5.43 0.22 -3.86
N ARG A 465 4.97 -0.72 -4.70
CA ARG A 465 4.33 -0.47 -5.99
C ARG A 465 2.92 -1.03 -6.03
N GLN A 466 2.07 -0.38 -6.80
CA GLN A 466 0.66 -0.70 -7.01
C GLN A 466 0.43 -0.71 -8.51
N THR A 467 0.94 -1.76 -9.15
CA THR A 467 1.13 -1.79 -10.58
C THR A 467 -0.11 -2.31 -11.29
N LEU A 468 -0.49 -1.62 -12.36
CA LEU A 468 -1.47 -2.06 -13.32
C LEU A 468 -0.79 -2.75 -14.50
N LEU A 469 -1.34 -3.91 -14.87
CA LEU A 469 -0.95 -4.73 -16.00
C LEU A 469 -2.14 -4.91 -16.94
N CYS A 470 -1.85 -5.06 -18.22
CA CYS A 470 -2.82 -5.49 -19.22
C CYS A 470 -2.16 -6.53 -20.13
N ARG A 471 -2.95 -7.15 -21.01
CA ARG A 471 -2.42 -8.08 -22.01
C ARG A 471 -1.43 -7.37 -22.94
N LYS A 472 -0.34 -8.05 -23.32
CA LYS A 472 0.75 -7.49 -24.14
C LYS A 472 0.29 -7.00 -25.53
N GLU A 473 -0.82 -7.53 -26.02
CA GLU A 473 -1.38 -7.20 -27.33
C GLU A 473 -2.06 -5.83 -27.37
N VAL A 474 -2.42 -5.27 -26.21
CA VAL A 474 -3.14 -4.00 -26.14
C VAL A 474 -2.23 -2.82 -26.49
N GLN A 475 -2.73 -1.90 -27.31
CA GLN A 475 -1.99 -0.69 -27.67
C GLN A 475 -2.20 0.40 -26.62
N LEU A 476 -1.10 0.86 -26.02
CA LEU A 476 -1.10 1.94 -25.03
C LEU A 476 -0.66 3.27 -25.65
N THR A 477 -1.28 4.36 -25.22
CA THR A 477 -0.92 5.72 -25.60
C THR A 477 -0.15 6.40 -24.46
N ARG A 478 1.02 6.97 -24.77
CA ARG A 478 1.85 7.73 -23.81
C ARG A 478 2.39 8.99 -24.50
N PRO A 479 2.38 10.18 -23.85
CA PRO A 479 1.84 10.48 -22.51
C PRO A 479 0.31 10.39 -22.45
N ILE A 480 -0.27 10.63 -21.27
CA ILE A 480 -1.74 10.72 -21.10
C ILE A 480 -2.31 11.71 -22.12
N ASP A 481 -3.35 11.30 -22.85
CA ASP A 481 -4.11 12.17 -23.74
C ASP A 481 -5.23 12.86 -22.96
N PRO A 482 -5.14 14.19 -22.72
CA PRO A 482 -6.14 14.91 -21.93
C PRO A 482 -7.54 14.84 -22.53
N ARG A 483 -7.67 14.62 -23.85
CA ARG A 483 -8.97 14.49 -24.52
C ARG A 483 -9.79 13.32 -24.00
N ARG A 484 -9.15 12.33 -23.38
CA ARG A 484 -9.83 11.19 -22.74
C ARG A 484 -10.65 11.60 -21.51
N VAL A 485 -10.38 12.76 -20.92
CA VAL A 485 -11.19 13.31 -19.82
C VAL A 485 -12.62 13.61 -20.26
N ALA A 486 -12.86 13.88 -21.55
CA ALA A 486 -14.20 14.21 -22.06
C ALA A 486 -15.28 13.16 -21.75
N GLY A 487 -14.89 11.88 -21.67
CA GLY A 487 -15.79 10.77 -21.40
C GLY A 487 -15.86 10.36 -19.92
N LEU A 488 -15.26 11.13 -19.01
CA LEU A 488 -15.14 10.77 -17.60
C LEU A 488 -15.97 11.68 -16.70
N TYR A 489 -16.23 11.19 -15.49
CA TYR A 489 -16.74 11.97 -14.39
C TYR A 489 -15.59 12.54 -13.56
N VAL A 490 -15.78 13.75 -13.04
CA VAL A 490 -14.77 14.52 -12.32
C VAL A 490 -15.28 14.83 -10.92
N SER A 491 -14.46 14.54 -9.91
CA SER A 491 -14.66 14.99 -8.53
C SER A 491 -13.39 15.61 -7.99
N GLY A 492 -13.50 16.47 -7.00
CA GLY A 492 -12.32 16.95 -6.30
C GLY A 492 -12.65 18.04 -5.30
N ARG A 493 -11.84 18.11 -4.26
CA ARG A 493 -11.85 19.22 -3.32
C ARG A 493 -10.51 19.93 -3.37
N LEU A 494 -10.50 21.08 -4.04
CA LEU A 494 -9.34 21.95 -4.10
C LEU A 494 -9.66 23.25 -3.36
N GLU A 495 -8.80 23.63 -2.42
CA GLU A 495 -8.93 24.86 -1.67
C GLU A 495 -8.19 26.00 -2.40
N PRO A 496 -8.88 27.10 -2.77
CA PRO A 496 -8.23 28.23 -3.43
C PRO A 496 -7.31 28.98 -2.46
N ARG A 497 -6.24 29.56 -3.01
CA ARG A 497 -5.30 30.45 -2.32
C ARG A 497 -5.35 31.85 -2.96
N ASP A 498 -5.00 32.88 -2.18
CA ASP A 498 -5.02 34.28 -2.62
C ASP A 498 -4.07 34.55 -3.80
N ASP A 499 -3.01 33.75 -3.91
CA ASP A 499 -2.04 33.80 -5.00
C ASP A 499 -2.48 33.01 -6.25
N GLY A 500 -3.77 32.70 -6.41
CA GLY A 500 -4.29 32.00 -7.59
C GLY A 500 -3.90 30.53 -7.70
N ARG A 501 -3.30 29.94 -6.66
CA ARG A 501 -3.11 28.48 -6.57
C ARG A 501 -4.35 27.80 -6.01
N PHE A 502 -4.52 26.54 -6.40
CA PHE A 502 -5.50 25.62 -5.84
C PHE A 502 -4.75 24.46 -5.22
N GLU A 503 -5.00 24.21 -3.93
CA GLU A 503 -4.35 23.17 -3.15
C GLU A 503 -5.28 21.98 -2.98
N GLY A 504 -4.78 20.79 -3.27
CA GLY A 504 -5.48 19.54 -3.03
C GLY A 504 -4.71 18.64 -2.07
N THR A 505 -4.95 17.35 -2.14
CA THR A 505 -4.41 16.38 -1.17
C THR A 505 -2.92 16.06 -1.37
N VAL A 506 -2.42 16.20 -2.60
CA VAL A 506 -1.04 15.80 -2.96
C VAL A 506 -0.13 17.01 -3.24
N GLY A 507 -0.71 18.15 -3.61
CA GLY A 507 0.04 19.32 -4.04
C GLY A 507 -0.85 20.48 -4.42
N TRP A 508 -0.37 21.32 -5.33
CA TRP A 508 -1.10 22.49 -5.81
C TRP A 508 -0.94 22.70 -7.31
N ILE A 509 -1.88 23.42 -7.92
CA ILE A 509 -1.83 23.87 -9.30
C ILE A 509 -2.13 25.36 -9.37
N ARG A 510 -1.37 26.07 -10.21
CA ARG A 510 -1.65 27.48 -10.53
C ARG A 510 -2.80 27.53 -11.54
N VAL A 511 -3.81 28.34 -11.27
CA VAL A 511 -5.00 28.46 -12.12
C VAL A 511 -5.22 29.92 -12.49
N ASP A 512 -4.79 30.27 -13.69
CA ASP A 512 -4.97 31.61 -14.26
C ASP A 512 -6.24 31.72 -15.10
N SER A 513 -6.73 30.61 -15.68
CA SER A 513 -7.98 30.57 -16.46
C SER A 513 -9.21 30.78 -15.56
N PRO A 514 -10.08 31.78 -15.86
CA PRO A 514 -11.36 31.94 -15.18
C PRO A 514 -12.27 30.71 -15.30
N LEU A 515 -12.27 30.03 -16.45
CA LEU A 515 -13.04 28.81 -16.68
C LEU A 515 -12.61 27.68 -15.74
N VAL A 516 -11.30 27.41 -15.68
CA VAL A 516 -10.75 26.35 -14.81
C VAL A 516 -10.99 26.68 -13.34
N ARG A 517 -10.85 27.95 -12.96
CA ARG A 517 -11.18 28.43 -11.60
C ARG A 517 -12.66 28.16 -11.27
N ALA A 518 -13.58 28.51 -12.17
CA ALA A 518 -15.01 28.25 -11.99
C ALA A 518 -15.29 26.75 -11.85
N ALA A 519 -14.68 25.92 -12.68
CA ALA A 519 -14.81 24.46 -12.61
C ALA A 519 -14.33 23.89 -11.26
N PHE A 520 -13.15 24.26 -10.79
CA PHE A 520 -12.63 23.78 -9.49
C PHE A 520 -13.45 24.28 -8.30
N MET A 521 -14.01 25.49 -8.36
CA MET A 521 -14.95 25.98 -7.36
C MET A 521 -16.25 25.17 -7.35
N ILE A 522 -16.81 24.83 -8.52
CA ILE A 522 -17.98 23.95 -8.62
C ILE A 522 -17.70 22.60 -7.98
N LEU A 523 -16.56 21.96 -8.31
CA LEU A 523 -16.18 20.66 -7.75
C LEU A 523 -16.07 20.71 -6.22
N ARG A 524 -15.45 21.78 -5.69
CA ARG A 524 -15.34 22.02 -4.24
C ARG A 524 -16.70 22.14 -3.56
N GLU A 525 -17.65 22.85 -4.17
CA GLU A 525 -19.00 23.08 -3.61
C GLU A 525 -19.84 21.80 -3.58
N ILE A 526 -19.69 20.92 -4.58
CA ILE A 526 -20.49 19.69 -4.66
C ILE A 526 -19.82 18.48 -4.00
N TRP A 527 -18.55 18.61 -3.59
CA TRP A 527 -17.79 17.50 -3.00
C TRP A 527 -18.56 16.81 -1.86
N PRO A 528 -18.63 15.45 -1.82
CA PRO A 528 -17.88 14.50 -2.63
C PRO A 528 -18.44 14.16 -4.02
N GLN A 529 -19.59 14.73 -4.42
CA GLN A 529 -20.26 14.41 -5.69
C GLN A 529 -19.35 14.61 -6.91
N ARG A 530 -19.65 13.89 -7.99
CA ARG A 530 -18.93 13.96 -9.27
C ARG A 530 -19.86 14.36 -10.41
N LEU A 531 -19.33 15.09 -11.40
CA LEU A 531 -20.05 15.52 -12.60
C LEU A 531 -19.42 14.91 -13.85
N ALA A 532 -20.23 14.56 -14.85
CA ALA A 532 -19.71 14.27 -16.17
C ALA A 532 -18.96 15.51 -16.70
N PHE A 533 -17.85 15.31 -17.42
CA PHE A 533 -17.06 16.42 -17.94
C PHE A 533 -17.90 17.45 -18.74
N PRO A 534 -18.82 17.05 -19.65
CA PRO A 534 -19.63 18.02 -20.39
C PRO A 534 -20.49 18.92 -19.48
N ASP A 535 -21.03 18.36 -18.40
CA ASP A 535 -21.84 19.12 -17.44
C ASP A 535 -20.97 20.08 -16.62
N LEU A 536 -19.77 19.66 -16.23
CA LEU A 536 -18.81 20.52 -15.54
C LEU A 536 -18.41 21.70 -16.43
N LEU A 537 -18.11 21.44 -17.70
CA LEU A 537 -17.76 22.47 -18.69
C LEU A 537 -18.90 23.48 -18.85
N ALA A 538 -20.12 23.00 -19.09
CA ALA A 538 -21.30 23.86 -19.27
C ALA A 538 -21.57 24.73 -18.03
N ARG A 539 -21.50 24.14 -16.82
CA ARG A 539 -21.69 24.87 -15.55
C ARG A 539 -20.57 25.88 -15.30
N ALA A 540 -19.32 25.55 -15.64
CA ALA A 540 -18.20 26.47 -15.50
C ALA A 540 -18.34 27.67 -16.45
N GLN A 541 -18.72 27.42 -17.71
CA GLN A 541 -18.99 28.47 -18.70
C GLN A 541 -20.13 29.40 -18.25
N ALA A 542 -21.18 28.84 -17.66
CA ALA A 542 -22.31 29.63 -17.15
C ALA A 542 -21.96 30.55 -15.97
N ARG A 543 -20.84 30.31 -15.28
CA ARG A 543 -20.34 31.18 -14.20
C ARG A 543 -19.45 32.33 -14.69
N LEU A 544 -19.07 32.33 -15.97
CA LEU A 544 -18.23 33.37 -16.53
C LEU A 544 -19.02 34.66 -16.77
N THR A 545 -18.38 35.78 -16.50
CA THR A 545 -18.89 37.13 -16.77
C THR A 545 -18.40 37.63 -18.13
N PRO A 546 -19.05 38.67 -18.72
CA PRO A 546 -18.56 39.28 -19.97
C PRO A 546 -17.14 39.86 -19.88
N SER A 547 -16.65 40.17 -18.68
CA SER A 547 -15.29 40.66 -18.43
C SER A 547 -14.22 39.57 -18.35
N ASP A 548 -14.62 38.29 -18.22
CA ASP A 548 -13.67 37.19 -18.14
C ASP A 548 -13.05 36.88 -19.50
N SER A 549 -11.74 36.60 -19.52
CA SER A 549 -11.09 36.12 -20.73
C SER A 549 -11.66 34.77 -21.14
N ARG A 550 -11.93 34.61 -22.45
CA ARG A 550 -12.44 33.37 -23.02
C ARG A 550 -11.32 32.60 -23.71
N GLU A 551 -11.31 31.29 -23.53
CA GLU A 551 -10.42 30.40 -24.27
C GLU A 551 -10.93 30.16 -25.70
N ASP A 552 -10.01 29.99 -26.65
CA ASP A 552 -10.34 29.59 -28.03
C ASP A 552 -10.96 28.18 -28.07
N ASP A 553 -10.44 27.28 -27.24
CA ASP A 553 -10.99 25.94 -27.01
C ASP A 553 -11.18 25.70 -25.49
N PRO A 554 -12.34 26.09 -24.94
CA PRO A 554 -12.67 25.91 -23.53
C PRO A 554 -12.61 24.45 -23.08
N ALA A 555 -13.01 23.52 -23.96
CA ALA A 555 -13.02 22.10 -23.64
C ALA A 555 -11.59 21.57 -23.50
N ALA A 556 -10.71 21.83 -24.48
CA ALA A 556 -9.32 21.41 -24.41
C ALA A 556 -8.58 22.03 -23.22
N ALA A 557 -8.80 23.32 -22.95
CA ALA A 557 -8.21 23.99 -21.80
C ALA A 557 -8.60 23.31 -20.48
N LEU A 558 -9.90 23.06 -20.28
CA LEU A 558 -10.38 22.42 -19.05
C LEU A 558 -9.91 20.96 -18.93
N MET A 559 -9.94 20.18 -20.01
CA MET A 559 -9.43 18.81 -20.02
C MET A 559 -7.95 18.73 -19.63
N ASN A 560 -7.13 19.63 -20.18
CA ASN A 560 -5.70 19.71 -19.84
C ASN A 560 -5.50 19.99 -18.34
N SER A 561 -6.20 20.98 -17.79
CA SER A 561 -6.08 21.32 -16.37
C SER A 561 -6.59 20.21 -15.45
N ILE A 562 -7.68 19.52 -15.82
CA ILE A 562 -8.20 18.39 -15.05
C ILE A 562 -7.22 17.21 -15.09
N ALA A 563 -6.67 16.86 -16.26
CA ALA A 563 -5.68 15.79 -16.37
C ALA A 563 -4.42 16.07 -15.53
N GLN A 564 -3.93 17.32 -15.55
CA GLN A 564 -2.80 17.73 -14.70
C GLN A 564 -3.15 17.67 -13.21
N ALA A 565 -4.32 18.17 -12.83
CA ALA A 565 -4.77 18.14 -11.44
C ALA A 565 -5.02 16.72 -10.92
N HIS A 566 -5.47 15.81 -11.78
CA HIS A 566 -5.64 14.39 -11.44
C HIS A 566 -4.30 13.74 -11.10
N VAL A 567 -3.27 14.04 -11.88
CA VAL A 567 -1.94 13.47 -11.69
C VAL A 567 -1.19 14.11 -10.51
N GLY A 568 -1.35 15.42 -10.26
CA GLY A 568 -0.47 16.16 -9.33
C GLY A 568 -1.12 16.75 -8.08
N VAL A 569 -2.45 16.87 -8.03
CA VAL A 569 -3.12 17.71 -7.02
C VAL A 569 -4.23 16.96 -6.27
N GLY A 570 -4.77 15.89 -6.86
CA GLY A 570 -5.78 15.05 -6.20
C GLY A 570 -7.21 15.29 -6.69
N VAL A 571 -7.40 15.81 -7.92
CA VAL A 571 -8.68 15.66 -8.63
C VAL A 571 -8.87 14.17 -8.94
N GLU A 572 -10.07 13.65 -8.74
CA GLU A 572 -10.40 12.26 -9.04
C GLU A 572 -11.21 12.18 -10.33
N LEU A 573 -10.88 11.17 -11.14
CA LEU A 573 -11.56 10.84 -12.37
C LEU A 573 -12.19 9.46 -12.25
N PHE A 574 -13.32 9.28 -12.92
CA PHE A 574 -14.14 8.07 -12.81
C PHE A 574 -14.82 7.74 -14.14
N THR A 575 -15.07 6.46 -14.37
CA THR A 575 -15.76 5.94 -15.56
C THR A 575 -17.27 5.80 -15.36
N CYS A 576 -17.76 5.77 -14.10
CA CYS A 576 -19.17 5.64 -13.79
C CYS A 576 -19.74 6.83 -12.98
N PRO A 577 -21.06 7.09 -13.04
CA PRO A 577 -21.73 8.14 -12.25
C PRO A 577 -21.64 7.87 -10.74
N PRO A 578 -21.87 8.87 -9.87
CA PRO A 578 -21.92 8.65 -8.41
C PRO A 578 -22.91 7.54 -8.05
N VAL A 579 -22.51 6.68 -7.11
CA VAL A 579 -23.30 5.54 -6.61
C VAL A 579 -23.93 5.85 -5.25
N TYR A 580 -24.02 7.13 -4.90
CA TYR A 580 -24.50 7.63 -3.62
C TYR A 580 -25.21 8.97 -3.77
N VAL A 581 -26.01 9.33 -2.77
CA VAL A 581 -26.83 10.55 -2.75
C VAL A 581 -26.35 11.52 -1.67
N SER A 582 -26.41 12.81 -1.96
CA SER A 582 -26.11 13.90 -1.00
C SER A 582 -27.37 14.49 -0.36
N THR A 583 -28.55 14.04 -0.77
CA THR A 583 -29.83 14.48 -0.20
C THR A 583 -30.42 13.37 0.65
N VAL A 584 -30.88 13.71 1.84
CA VAL A 584 -31.49 12.77 2.78
C VAL A 584 -32.96 12.58 2.37
N SER A 585 -33.36 11.35 2.07
CA SER A 585 -34.75 11.00 1.79
C SER A 585 -35.55 10.82 3.08
N ASP A 586 -36.88 10.73 2.96
CA ASP A 586 -37.77 10.42 4.09
C ASP A 586 -37.50 9.03 4.67
N ARG A 587 -36.96 8.13 3.85
CA ARG A 587 -36.65 6.73 4.18
C ARG A 587 -35.22 6.40 3.74
N PRO A 588 -34.21 6.90 4.47
CA PRO A 588 -32.82 6.82 4.06
C PRO A 588 -32.29 5.39 4.01
N VAL A 589 -31.41 5.13 3.03
CA VAL A 589 -30.74 3.87 2.78
C VAL A 589 -29.22 4.08 2.83
N ALA A 590 -28.52 3.26 3.60
CA ALA A 590 -27.05 3.15 3.57
C ALA A 590 -26.62 1.84 2.88
N GLY A 591 -25.37 1.81 2.39
CA GLY A 591 -24.77 0.63 1.76
C GLY A 591 -24.94 -0.65 2.61
N PRO A 592 -25.44 -1.76 2.05
CA PRO A 592 -25.63 -3.01 2.79
C PRO A 592 -24.41 -3.48 3.59
N PHE A 593 -23.19 -3.39 3.05
CA PHE A 593 -21.99 -3.80 3.78
C PHE A 593 -21.61 -2.78 4.86
N ALA A 594 -21.73 -1.48 4.58
CA ALA A 594 -21.54 -0.44 5.60
C ALA A 594 -22.46 -0.63 6.82
N ARG A 595 -23.70 -1.10 6.61
CA ARG A 595 -24.63 -1.46 7.69
C ARG A 595 -24.17 -2.66 8.51
N VAL A 596 -23.60 -3.67 7.86
CA VAL A 596 -23.00 -4.83 8.54
C VAL A 596 -21.82 -4.37 9.40
N GLN A 597 -20.90 -3.58 8.84
CA GLN A 597 -19.73 -3.07 9.56
C GLN A 597 -20.13 -2.21 10.77
N ALA A 598 -21.16 -1.37 10.66
CA ALA A 598 -21.62 -0.52 11.76
C ALA A 598 -22.11 -1.32 12.99
N ARG A 599 -22.62 -2.54 12.78
CA ARG A 599 -23.01 -3.45 13.88
C ARG A 599 -21.81 -3.99 14.63
N GLU A 600 -20.68 -4.18 13.94
CA GLU A 600 -19.46 -4.76 14.49
C GLU A 600 -18.51 -3.69 15.07
N GLY A 601 -18.55 -2.46 14.54
CA GLY A 601 -17.65 -1.40 14.96
C GLY A 601 -18.00 -0.01 14.44
N ARG A 602 -17.12 0.95 14.72
CA ARG A 602 -17.29 2.36 14.33
C ARG A 602 -16.52 2.74 13.07
N ILE A 603 -15.72 1.84 12.51
CA ILE A 603 -15.01 2.11 11.26
C ILE A 603 -15.75 1.34 10.17
N VAL A 604 -16.33 2.08 9.24
CA VAL A 604 -17.11 1.56 8.11
C VAL A 604 -16.52 2.06 6.80
N THR A 605 -16.89 1.45 5.69
CA THR A 605 -16.48 1.88 4.35
C THR A 605 -17.65 2.55 3.67
N ASN A 606 -17.44 3.74 3.11
CA ASN A 606 -18.46 4.47 2.35
C ASN A 606 -18.48 4.05 0.87
N ASN A 607 -19.43 4.58 0.11
CA ASN A 607 -19.58 4.26 -1.31
C ASN A 607 -18.50 4.86 -2.22
N CYS A 608 -17.55 5.63 -1.68
CA CYS A 608 -16.32 6.03 -2.37
C CYS A 608 -15.14 5.07 -2.09
N HIS A 609 -15.42 3.93 -1.43
CA HIS A 609 -14.45 2.94 -0.96
C HIS A 609 -13.44 3.50 0.07
N MET A 610 -13.88 4.47 0.88
CA MET A 610 -13.08 5.16 1.89
C MET A 610 -13.57 4.81 3.30
N ARG A 611 -12.63 4.71 4.26
CA ARG A 611 -12.96 4.46 5.67
C ARG A 611 -13.52 5.72 6.32
N VAL A 612 -14.66 5.58 6.98
CA VAL A 612 -15.34 6.61 7.76
C VAL A 612 -15.45 6.15 9.21
N LYS A 613 -15.11 7.03 10.15
CA LYS A 613 -15.25 6.77 11.58
C LYS A 613 -16.57 7.36 12.07
N LEU A 614 -17.47 6.49 12.47
CA LEU A 614 -18.77 6.82 13.03
C LEU A 614 -18.68 7.30 14.49
N SER A 615 -19.51 8.27 14.83
CA SER A 615 -19.86 8.60 16.21
C SER A 615 -20.71 7.48 16.83
N PRO A 616 -20.85 7.41 18.17
CA PRO A 616 -21.76 6.46 18.81
C PRO A 616 -23.23 6.61 18.35
N ALA A 617 -23.64 7.82 17.94
CA ALA A 617 -24.97 8.07 17.40
C ALA A 617 -25.13 7.44 16.01
N GLU A 618 -24.20 7.73 15.10
CA GLU A 618 -24.20 7.16 13.75
C GLU A 618 -24.08 5.63 13.78
N GLN A 619 -23.27 5.05 14.69
CA GLN A 619 -23.13 3.61 14.81
C GLN A 619 -24.47 2.92 15.15
N ARG A 620 -25.32 3.55 15.96
CA ARG A 620 -26.67 3.05 16.25
C ARG A 620 -27.63 3.26 15.08
N LEU A 621 -27.47 4.38 14.35
CA LEU A 621 -28.35 4.78 13.27
C LEU A 621 -28.12 3.96 11.99
N VAL A 622 -26.88 3.85 11.52
CA VAL A 622 -26.52 3.25 10.22
C VAL A 622 -27.14 1.85 10.01
N PRO A 623 -27.11 0.92 10.97
CA PRO A 623 -27.74 -0.39 10.81
C PRO A 623 -29.25 -0.36 10.50
N LEU A 624 -29.95 0.73 10.84
CA LEU A 624 -31.39 0.91 10.63
C LEU A 624 -31.75 1.54 9.27
N LEU A 625 -30.76 2.05 8.53
CA LEU A 625 -30.93 2.76 7.25
C LEU A 625 -31.10 1.77 6.07
N ASP A 626 -32.21 1.04 6.04
CA ASP A 626 -32.54 0.07 4.99
C ASP A 626 -33.71 0.51 4.10
N GLY A 627 -34.14 1.77 4.22
CA GLY A 627 -35.27 2.31 3.45
C GLY A 627 -36.66 1.90 3.97
N THR A 628 -36.74 1.07 5.01
CA THR A 628 -38.03 0.62 5.56
C THR A 628 -38.56 1.51 6.68
N ARG A 629 -37.72 2.41 7.22
CA ARG A 629 -38.04 3.30 8.34
C ARG A 629 -38.05 4.75 7.90
N ASP A 630 -39.06 5.48 8.36
CA ASP A 630 -39.07 6.94 8.27
C ASP A 630 -38.30 7.58 9.43
N HIS A 631 -38.15 8.91 9.42
CA HIS A 631 -37.40 9.63 10.45
C HIS A 631 -37.98 9.45 11.86
N ALA A 632 -39.29 9.26 12.01
CA ALA A 632 -39.92 9.05 13.31
C ALA A 632 -39.57 7.67 13.88
N ALA A 633 -39.66 6.63 13.05
CA ALA A 633 -39.24 5.28 13.41
C ALA A 633 -37.73 5.22 13.73
N LEU A 634 -36.91 5.92 12.94
CA LEU A 634 -35.47 6.02 13.19
C LEU A 634 -35.14 6.66 14.54
N MET A 635 -35.81 7.75 14.92
CA MET A 635 -35.64 8.35 16.26
C MET A 635 -36.02 7.38 17.37
N ALA A 636 -37.17 6.69 17.23
CA ALA A 636 -37.67 5.75 18.22
C ALA A 636 -36.72 4.56 18.44
N GLU A 637 -36.20 3.96 17.36
CA GLU A 637 -35.34 2.77 17.44
C GLU A 637 -33.86 3.11 17.76
N SER A 638 -33.34 4.24 17.28
CA SER A 638 -31.94 4.64 17.54
C SER A 638 -31.74 5.36 18.88
N GLY A 639 -32.84 5.85 19.48
CA GLY A 639 -32.84 6.70 20.68
C GLY A 639 -32.26 8.09 20.45
N LEU A 640 -32.20 8.56 19.20
CA LEU A 640 -31.72 9.90 18.85
C LEU A 640 -32.85 10.93 18.93
N ASP A 641 -32.54 12.12 19.43
CA ASP A 641 -33.43 13.26 19.29
C ASP A 641 -33.44 13.81 17.84
N ARG A 642 -34.37 14.72 17.55
CA ARG A 642 -34.54 15.30 16.21
C ARG A 642 -33.28 15.99 15.69
N LYS A 643 -32.54 16.68 16.55
CA LYS A 643 -31.32 17.41 16.16
C LYS A 643 -30.20 16.42 15.86
N GLN A 644 -30.01 15.44 16.74
CA GLN A 644 -29.02 14.38 16.57
C GLN A 644 -29.27 13.57 15.29
N LEU A 645 -30.52 13.19 15.01
CA LEU A 645 -30.86 12.49 13.77
C LEU A 645 -30.51 13.34 12.54
N HIS A 646 -30.90 14.61 12.53
CA HIS A 646 -30.62 15.53 11.43
C HIS A 646 -29.10 15.70 11.20
N ASP A 647 -28.35 15.96 12.27
CA ASP A 647 -26.89 16.13 12.21
C ASP A 647 -26.22 14.85 11.70
N SER A 648 -26.63 13.67 12.18
CA SER A 648 -26.10 12.37 11.74
C SER A 648 -26.44 12.06 10.29
N LEU A 649 -27.68 12.25 9.83
CA LEU A 649 -28.05 12.01 8.43
C LEU A 649 -27.33 12.98 7.48
N THR A 650 -27.16 14.24 7.90
CA THR A 650 -26.38 15.23 7.14
C THR A 650 -24.92 14.80 7.01
N PHE A 651 -24.29 14.36 8.10
CA PHE A 651 -22.94 13.81 8.08
C PHE A 651 -22.82 12.60 7.14
N LEU A 652 -23.77 11.65 7.20
CA LEU A 652 -23.78 10.46 6.36
C LEU A 652 -23.93 10.82 4.86
N ALA A 653 -24.76 11.81 4.53
CA ALA A 653 -24.89 12.33 3.17
C ALA A 653 -23.59 12.99 2.67
N GLN A 654 -22.96 13.82 3.51
CA GLN A 654 -21.70 14.50 3.19
C GLN A 654 -20.50 13.55 3.09
N THR A 655 -20.60 12.35 3.68
CA THR A 655 -19.56 11.33 3.66
C THR A 655 -19.86 10.19 2.68
N ALA A 656 -20.80 10.39 1.74
CA ALA A 656 -21.15 9.41 0.70
C ALA A 656 -21.59 8.04 1.25
N MET A 657 -22.26 8.02 2.41
CA MET A 657 -22.76 6.79 3.04
C MET A 657 -24.17 6.41 2.58
N LEU A 658 -24.95 7.36 2.07
CA LEU A 658 -26.34 7.17 1.68
C LEU A 658 -26.46 6.83 0.18
N ILE A 659 -27.34 5.90 -0.16
CA ILE A 659 -27.61 5.45 -1.55
C ILE A 659 -29.06 5.68 -1.99
N GLY A 660 -29.95 6.06 -1.09
CA GLY A 660 -31.38 6.28 -1.36
C GLY A 660 -32.09 6.93 -0.20
#